data_AF-A0AAX7V4H5-F1
#
_entry.id   AF-A0AAX7V4H5-F1
#
_cell.length_a   1.000
_cell.length_b   1.000
_cell.length_c   1.000
_cell.angle_alpha   90.00
_cell.angle_beta   90.00
_cell.angle_gamma   90.00
#
_symmetry.space_group_name_H-M   'P 1'
#
loop_
_entity.id
_entity.type
_entity.pdbx_description
1 polymer ?
#
loop_
_entity_poly.entity_id
_entity_poly.type
_entity_poly.pdbx_seq_one_letter_code
_entity_poly.pdbx_strand_id
1 'polypeptide(L)'
;MSQCGDTEEGGTPSKHAKSMEACLGNEATGMPKQLAGSPLSSSMSMKSDWSMDPPLNFKEGNLSVDKRVRQQKSEVHSCQSAQQHQTTLDSVFMLLEENIITFVKNELKRFQRILQRSTCPEKDSEDEDVLASKAEEQTWSTREAFVKITLDFLRGMNQEELAVCLQSRVGASICQDKLKLNLRRKFQHLFEGITKVGNPTPLNQIYTELYITEGGTGEVSDEHEVRQIETASRRRARLEKTIACKDIFQPLLGRDQPVRTVLTKGVAGIGKTILTQKFTLDWAEGKNNQDIQFTFPFTFRELNGLKEEKFSLVELVHLFFSETKDAEFCRFEDFQVVFIFDGLDECRLPLDFQNNKILTDVTESTSVDALLTNLIRGKLLPSARLWITTRPAMASHIDPKCVDVITEIRGFTDSKKEEYFRKSFRNEKQASRIISHIKASQSLHIMCHIPVFCWITATVLEDVLKTKKGGELPKNLTELYIHFLVVQAKMKKVKYDGGAETDPHWSPESRKMIESLGKLAFDQLQKGNLIFYESDLTECGIDIRAASVYSGVFTQIFKEERGLYQDKVFCFVHLSVQEFLAALHVHLTFINSGINLLEEEQTTTQMSKPNQYELKLFYQSAVEQALQSPNGYLDLFLRFLLGLSLQSNQTLLQGLLKEIGVNSQINQEVAKYIRENIGENLSPERSINLFHCLNELNDHSLVERIQQSLTSGNLFTVKLSPAQWSALVFILLSSEKDLNEFDLRKYSASEEGLMWLLPVVKASSKSLMIGCNLLSRSCKALSSVLSKSSSLKELDLSYNNLHDSGIRTMFADLEKNFKLEVLRLNGCELSWRSCKTLSRVLSSQSSTLEVLDLNNNELTDLAVTYLFTPLESQLCTLKIVRLGGCSLSNESCEALASVLSCQSFSMIELDLNNNDLQDSGVALLSCGLKSPQCKLETLSLSGCLITKKGCASLSSALSSNPSHLRKLDLSYNHPGPTGVTLFSAALQDPHCRLDSLRLDSCGAQRLKPGLRKYACELKMDPNTVHRNLYLTENNIVTDDDEEWLYPDHSERFECWYQLMCTRGLTGHCYWEVDWSGLVSIGVTYRGIKRSGDGIDSRIGGNNISWSLDCSADNYSAWHNNSVRIIDSPAPSTETNRVGVYLDWSAGTVSFYRIIFDTPTHIHTFHCSFTEPLYPIFRIRSEFTYGVYNSVSLCQMDAED
;
A
#
# COMPACT_ATOMS: atom_id res chain seq x y z
N MET A 1 -36.86 -32.18 39.78
CA MET A 1 -37.80 -31.53 40.71
C MET A 1 -37.03 -30.52 41.56
N SER A 2 -37.74 -29.61 42.23
CA SER A 2 -37.27 -28.32 42.75
C SER A 2 -36.56 -28.35 44.13
N GLN A 3 -36.13 -27.15 44.60
CA GLN A 3 -35.59 -26.78 45.93
C GLN A 3 -34.07 -27.02 46.11
N CYS A 4 -33.28 -26.27 46.92
CA CYS A 4 -33.48 -25.16 47.91
C CYS A 4 -32.46 -24.00 47.58
N GLY A 5 -32.51 -22.76 48.10
CA GLY A 5 -32.39 -22.26 49.51
C GLY A 5 -30.99 -21.60 49.70
N ASP A 6 -30.70 -20.62 50.58
CA ASP A 6 -31.49 -19.89 51.60
C ASP A 6 -30.83 -18.54 52.04
N THR A 7 -31.67 -17.68 52.62
CA THR A 7 -31.55 -16.56 53.62
C THR A 7 -30.23 -15.90 54.12
N GLU A 8 -30.27 -14.56 54.22
CA GLU A 8 -30.10 -13.63 55.42
C GLU A 8 -28.83 -13.69 56.32
N GLU A 9 -28.42 -12.69 57.13
CA GLU A 9 -28.85 -11.28 57.44
C GLU A 9 -27.55 -10.39 57.48
N GLY A 10 -27.50 -9.08 57.78
CA GLY A 10 -28.45 -8.16 58.41
C GLY A 10 -27.92 -6.74 58.75
N GLY A 11 -28.75 -5.91 59.40
CA GLY A 11 -28.32 -4.72 60.18
C GLY A 11 -28.42 -3.31 59.56
N THR A 12 -29.30 -2.45 60.10
CA THR A 12 -29.36 -0.97 59.89
C THR A 12 -29.24 -0.22 61.24
N PRO A 13 -28.92 1.10 61.33
CA PRO A 13 -29.97 2.14 61.24
C PRO A 13 -29.59 3.60 60.81
N SER A 14 -30.46 4.21 59.99
CA SER A 14 -31.03 5.58 60.10
C SER A 14 -30.27 6.95 59.89
N LYS A 15 -30.91 7.82 59.08
CA LYS A 15 -31.18 9.30 59.22
C LYS A 15 -30.07 10.38 59.15
N HIS A 16 -30.12 11.25 58.11
CA HIS A 16 -30.77 12.60 58.09
C HIS A 16 -30.52 13.36 56.75
N ALA A 17 -31.55 13.86 56.04
CA ALA A 17 -32.00 15.29 55.93
C ALA A 17 -31.09 16.24 55.08
N LYS A 18 -31.55 17.23 54.27
CA LYS A 18 -32.90 17.74 53.90
C LYS A 18 -32.86 18.65 52.63
N SER A 19 -33.98 18.70 51.88
CA SER A 19 -34.58 19.79 51.06
C SER A 19 -33.82 21.13 50.80
N MET A 20 -33.73 21.74 49.60
CA MET A 20 -34.71 22.08 48.51
C MET A 20 -35.22 23.56 48.55
N GLU A 21 -34.98 24.26 47.42
CA GLU A 21 -35.64 25.43 46.77
C GLU A 21 -36.15 26.69 47.52
N ALA A 22 -35.79 27.85 46.94
CA ALA A 22 -36.57 29.09 46.76
C ALA A 22 -35.74 30.08 45.88
N CYS A 23 -36.23 31.06 45.13
CA CYS A 23 -37.47 31.35 44.39
C CYS A 23 -37.32 32.77 43.81
N LEU A 24 -37.52 32.96 42.50
CA LEU A 24 -37.98 34.21 41.83
C LEU A 24 -37.12 35.51 41.98
N GLY A 25 -37.31 36.44 41.04
CA GLY A 25 -36.69 37.79 41.06
C GLY A 25 -37.75 38.88 40.84
N ASN A 26 -37.34 40.12 40.57
CA ASN A 26 -38.02 40.95 39.56
C ASN A 26 -37.30 42.26 39.18
N GLU A 27 -37.62 42.68 37.96
CA GLU A 27 -37.79 44.06 37.48
C GLU A 27 -36.60 45.00 37.24
N ALA A 28 -36.88 45.95 36.34
CA ALA A 28 -35.93 46.78 35.62
C ALA A 28 -36.36 48.25 35.64
N THR A 29 -35.45 49.17 35.36
CA THR A 29 -35.64 50.40 34.55
C THR A 29 -34.35 51.23 34.57
N GLY A 30 -34.10 52.05 33.53
CA GLY A 30 -33.03 53.08 33.60
C GLY A 30 -32.09 53.24 32.41
N MET A 31 -32.61 53.42 31.19
CA MET A 31 -31.93 54.27 30.19
C MET A 31 -32.10 55.76 30.61
N PRO A 32 -31.22 56.73 30.25
CA PRO A 32 -31.00 57.05 28.83
C PRO A 32 -29.63 57.64 28.37
N LYS A 33 -29.27 57.27 27.14
CA LYS A 33 -28.83 58.10 25.98
C LYS A 33 -27.87 59.33 26.09
N GLN A 34 -27.15 59.49 24.96
CA GLN A 34 -26.62 60.73 24.34
C GLN A 34 -25.31 61.31 24.94
N LEU A 35 -24.45 61.99 24.17
CA LEU A 35 -24.54 62.48 22.77
C LEU A 35 -23.15 62.46 22.09
N ALA A 36 -23.12 62.38 20.75
CA ALA A 36 -21.90 62.55 19.95
C ALA A 36 -21.50 64.03 19.82
N GLY A 37 -20.20 64.32 19.56
CA GLY A 37 -19.76 65.69 19.27
C GLY A 37 -18.24 65.91 19.23
N SER A 38 -17.64 65.74 18.06
CA SER A 38 -16.47 66.51 17.59
C SER A 38 -16.75 68.04 17.67
N PRO A 39 -15.76 68.99 17.72
CA PRO A 39 -14.64 68.97 16.77
C PRO A 39 -13.30 69.68 17.11
N LEU A 40 -12.31 69.37 16.26
CA LEU A 40 -11.28 70.25 15.65
C LEU A 40 -10.54 71.35 16.45
N SER A 41 -9.23 71.09 16.60
CA SER A 41 -8.09 71.96 16.27
C SER A 41 -8.01 73.40 16.81
N SER A 42 -6.95 73.69 17.54
CA SER A 42 -5.99 74.74 17.13
C SER A 42 -4.69 74.75 17.97
N SER A 43 -3.59 74.84 17.21
CA SER A 43 -2.42 75.73 17.39
C SER A 43 -1.35 75.48 18.46
N MET A 44 -0.12 75.70 18.01
CA MET A 44 1.17 75.55 18.70
C MET A 44 1.34 76.42 19.95
N SER A 45 2.06 75.92 20.96
CA SER A 45 3.06 76.71 21.70
C SER A 45 4.09 75.81 22.41
N MET A 46 5.18 76.43 22.88
CA MET A 46 6.43 75.78 23.31
C MET A 46 6.59 75.61 24.84
N LYS A 47 7.39 74.59 25.20
CA LYS A 47 8.34 74.47 26.34
C LYS A 47 7.84 74.22 27.77
N SER A 48 8.75 73.54 28.50
CA SER A 48 8.93 73.47 29.98
C SER A 48 7.82 72.81 30.82
N ASP A 49 8.10 72.09 31.90
CA ASP A 49 9.36 71.50 32.39
C ASP A 49 9.04 70.36 33.39
N TRP A 50 9.97 69.39 33.50
CA TRP A 50 10.34 68.59 34.69
C TRP A 50 9.30 67.90 35.62
N SER A 51 9.69 66.67 36.00
CA SER A 51 9.71 66.16 37.40
C SER A 51 8.50 65.40 37.97
N MET A 52 8.69 64.08 38.15
CA MET A 52 8.32 63.26 39.33
C MET A 52 6.80 62.97 39.53
N ASP A 53 6.34 61.86 40.13
CA ASP A 53 6.99 60.75 40.85
C ASP A 53 6.10 59.46 40.74
N PRO A 54 6.38 58.30 41.40
CA PRO A 54 5.90 56.97 41.00
C PRO A 54 4.82 56.50 42.03
N PRO A 55 4.79 55.32 42.70
CA PRO A 55 5.45 54.00 42.48
C PRO A 55 4.58 52.74 42.78
N LEU A 56 5.17 51.54 42.57
CA LEU A 56 4.98 50.31 43.40
C LEU A 56 3.55 49.63 43.41
N ASN A 57 3.34 48.31 43.59
CA ASN A 57 4.16 47.09 43.67
C ASN A 57 3.26 45.83 43.64
N PHE A 58 3.85 44.65 43.93
CA PHE A 58 3.22 43.41 44.47
C PHE A 58 2.53 42.45 43.47
N LYS A 59 2.53 41.10 43.68
CA LYS A 59 3.10 40.25 44.75
C LYS A 59 3.31 38.82 44.21
N GLU A 60 4.39 38.15 44.62
CA GLU A 60 4.46 36.67 44.65
C GLU A 60 4.61 36.20 46.10
N GLY A 61 4.18 34.96 46.38
CA GLY A 61 4.11 34.42 47.73
C GLY A 61 4.50 32.95 47.85
N ASN A 62 5.60 32.72 48.57
CA ASN A 62 5.87 31.62 49.51
C ASN A 62 5.30 30.21 49.28
N LEU A 63 6.22 29.24 49.23
CA LEU A 63 6.27 28.00 50.03
C LEU A 63 7.78 27.73 50.28
N SER A 64 8.30 27.29 51.44
CA SER A 64 7.71 26.63 52.60
C SER A 64 8.53 26.89 53.89
N VAL A 65 8.05 26.41 55.05
CA VAL A 65 8.57 26.73 56.39
C VAL A 65 9.31 25.55 57.04
N ASP A 66 10.59 25.80 57.37
CA ASP A 66 11.31 25.50 58.64
C ASP A 66 11.18 24.12 59.34
N LYS A 67 12.34 23.53 59.68
CA LYS A 67 12.48 22.62 60.84
C LYS A 67 13.79 22.85 61.60
N ARG A 68 13.66 23.53 62.74
CA ARG A 68 14.70 23.90 63.72
C ARG A 68 15.48 22.71 64.31
N VAL A 69 16.74 22.98 64.69
CA VAL A 69 17.23 22.70 66.06
C VAL A 69 18.08 23.87 66.59
N ARG A 70 17.78 24.24 67.84
CA ARG A 70 18.52 25.00 68.89
C ARG A 70 20.06 24.75 68.90
N GLN A 71 20.94 25.57 69.49
CA GLN A 71 20.88 26.69 70.45
C GLN A 71 22.18 27.56 70.28
N GLN A 72 22.52 28.66 70.98
CA GLN A 72 22.00 29.25 72.23
C GLN A 72 21.97 30.81 72.24
N LYS A 73 22.97 31.47 72.85
CA LYS A 73 23.15 32.93 73.00
C LYS A 73 24.61 33.27 73.35
N SER A 74 25.14 34.38 72.84
CA SER A 74 25.51 35.58 73.65
C SER A 74 26.11 36.68 72.79
N GLU A 75 25.69 37.94 73.00
CA GLU A 75 26.23 39.14 72.36
C GLU A 75 27.59 39.56 72.97
N VAL A 76 28.41 40.32 72.22
CA VAL A 76 28.85 41.70 72.57
C VAL A 76 29.89 42.24 71.55
N HIS A 77 29.53 43.37 70.94
CA HIS A 77 30.33 44.48 70.38
C HIS A 77 31.73 44.32 69.72
N SER A 78 31.72 44.58 68.40
CA SER A 78 32.40 45.70 67.72
C SER A 78 33.88 45.62 67.25
N CYS A 79 34.11 46.30 66.11
CA CYS A 79 35.39 46.70 65.49
C CYS A 79 36.26 45.63 64.80
N GLN A 80 35.92 45.30 63.53
CA GLN A 80 36.89 45.05 62.43
C GLN A 80 36.16 44.89 61.07
N SER A 81 35.86 45.99 60.37
CA SER A 81 35.21 45.97 59.04
C SER A 81 36.12 46.34 57.86
N ALA A 82 37.38 46.69 58.11
CA ALA A 82 38.30 47.16 57.06
C ALA A 82 39.10 46.03 56.37
N GLN A 83 39.33 44.89 57.03
CA GLN A 83 40.16 43.81 56.48
C GLN A 83 39.40 42.80 55.60
N GLN A 84 38.10 42.63 55.79
CA GLN A 84 37.32 41.62 55.03
C GLN A 84 37.19 41.93 53.53
N HIS A 85 37.08 43.21 53.14
CA HIS A 85 36.92 43.58 51.72
C HIS A 85 38.19 43.35 50.88
N GLN A 86 39.39 43.50 51.47
CA GLN A 86 40.64 43.24 50.77
C GLN A 86 40.75 41.74 50.42
N THR A 87 40.52 40.86 51.41
CA THR A 87 40.55 39.39 51.21
C THR A 87 39.54 38.89 50.17
N THR A 88 38.37 39.53 50.02
CA THR A 88 37.44 39.17 48.93
C THR A 88 37.96 39.58 47.56
N LEU A 89 38.60 40.75 47.42
CA LEU A 89 39.19 41.17 46.15
C LEU A 89 40.36 40.27 45.73
N ASP A 90 41.27 39.97 46.66
CA ASP A 90 42.41 39.09 46.42
C ASP A 90 41.93 37.68 46.01
N SER A 91 40.88 37.14 46.64
CA SER A 91 40.28 35.85 46.25
C SER A 91 39.66 35.85 44.85
N VAL A 92 39.03 36.95 44.44
CA VAL A 92 38.45 37.09 43.09
C VAL A 92 39.55 37.24 42.03
N PHE A 93 40.63 37.97 42.33
CA PHE A 93 41.75 38.11 41.41
C PHE A 93 42.55 36.81 41.27
N MET A 94 42.75 36.02 42.33
CA MET A 94 43.35 34.68 42.21
C MET A 94 42.48 33.74 41.36
N LEU A 95 41.16 33.74 41.57
CA LEU A 95 40.24 32.93 40.76
C LEU A 95 40.21 33.40 39.29
N LEU A 96 40.31 34.71 39.05
CA LEU A 96 40.41 35.28 37.70
C LEU A 96 41.73 34.89 37.02
N GLU A 97 42.85 34.96 37.74
CA GLU A 97 44.16 34.53 37.26
C GLU A 97 44.17 33.03 36.92
N GLU A 98 43.64 32.17 37.79
CA GLU A 98 43.54 30.72 37.54
C GLU A 98 42.68 30.40 36.30
N ASN A 99 41.54 31.10 36.14
CA ASN A 99 40.68 30.96 34.96
C ASN A 99 41.36 31.46 33.67
N ILE A 100 42.05 32.60 33.71
CA ILE A 100 42.80 33.13 32.55
C ILE A 100 43.94 32.20 32.18
N ILE A 101 44.75 31.73 33.15
CA ILE A 101 45.84 30.78 32.90
C ILE A 101 45.31 29.48 32.30
N THR A 102 44.17 28.99 32.77
CA THR A 102 43.52 27.78 32.25
C THR A 102 43.02 27.98 30.82
N PHE A 103 42.34 29.10 30.54
CA PHE A 103 41.92 29.48 29.18
C PHE A 103 43.10 29.60 28.21
N VAL A 104 44.15 30.33 28.60
CA VAL A 104 45.38 30.53 27.81
C VAL A 104 46.07 29.19 27.53
N LYS A 105 46.23 28.31 28.53
CA LYS A 105 46.80 26.97 28.34
C LYS A 105 45.96 26.11 27.38
N ASN A 106 44.64 26.21 27.43
CA ASN A 106 43.74 25.42 26.59
C ASN A 106 43.73 25.93 25.14
N GLU A 107 43.68 27.24 24.89
CA GLU A 107 43.74 27.79 23.54
C GLU A 107 45.15 27.65 22.92
N LEU A 108 46.25 27.75 23.69
CA LEU A 108 47.59 27.44 23.17
C LEU A 108 47.73 25.96 22.76
N LYS A 109 47.20 25.01 23.56
CA LYS A 109 47.09 23.59 23.16
C LYS A 109 46.20 23.38 21.93
N ARG A 110 45.17 24.22 21.73
CA ARG A 110 44.31 24.19 20.53
C ARG A 110 45.08 24.69 19.30
N PHE A 111 45.79 25.82 19.40
CA PHE A 111 46.64 26.34 18.33
C PHE A 111 47.74 25.34 17.94
N GLN A 112 48.38 24.70 18.91
CA GLN A 112 49.35 23.63 18.67
C GLN A 112 48.75 22.47 17.87
N ARG A 113 47.55 21.99 18.23
CA ARG A 113 46.80 20.96 17.47
C ARG A 113 46.42 21.40 16.05
N ILE A 114 46.02 22.67 15.86
CA ILE A 114 45.66 23.24 14.54
C ILE A 114 46.90 23.34 13.62
N LEU A 115 48.06 23.68 14.18
CA LEU A 115 49.33 23.73 13.44
C LEU A 115 49.85 22.32 13.11
N GLN A 116 49.74 21.36 14.04
CA GLN A 116 50.23 19.98 13.88
C GLN A 116 49.43 19.09 12.91
N ARG A 117 48.24 19.51 12.47
CA ARG A 117 47.31 18.70 11.64
C ARG A 117 47.75 18.37 10.19
N SER A 118 49.04 18.46 9.87
CA SER A 118 49.58 18.22 8.52
C SER A 118 49.94 16.76 8.20
N THR A 119 49.78 15.80 9.13
CA THR A 119 50.01 14.37 8.86
C THR A 119 49.04 13.45 9.63
N CYS A 120 48.36 12.59 8.87
CA CYS A 120 47.51 11.45 9.27
C CYS A 120 46.15 11.78 9.95
N PRO A 121 45.04 11.15 9.49
CA PRO A 121 43.75 11.20 10.16
C PRO A 121 43.55 9.99 11.09
N GLU A 122 43.95 10.12 12.36
CA GLU A 122 43.52 9.17 13.40
C GLU A 122 42.30 9.71 14.16
N LYS A 123 41.45 8.77 14.60
CA LYS A 123 40.20 9.06 15.32
C LYS A 123 40.55 9.35 16.78
N ASP A 124 40.33 10.58 17.23
CA ASP A 124 40.19 10.92 18.65
C ASP A 124 39.21 12.09 18.80
N SER A 125 37.96 11.78 19.15
CA SER A 125 36.96 12.74 19.64
C SER A 125 35.81 12.04 20.36
N GLU A 126 36.15 11.27 21.39
CA GLU A 126 35.34 11.26 22.61
C GLU A 126 35.95 12.33 23.55
N ASP A 127 35.17 12.88 24.48
CA ASP A 127 35.50 14.04 25.34
C ASP A 127 35.50 15.46 24.70
N GLU A 128 34.40 15.82 24.02
CA GLU A 128 33.83 17.18 24.13
C GLU A 128 32.30 17.12 23.94
N ASP A 129 31.54 16.88 25.02
CA ASP A 129 30.08 17.03 25.00
C ASP A 129 29.53 17.63 26.31
N VAL A 130 28.41 18.34 26.16
CA VAL A 130 27.53 18.91 27.21
C VAL A 130 28.13 19.99 28.13
N LEU A 131 28.01 21.26 27.70
CA LEU A 131 27.28 22.32 28.43
C LEU A 131 27.35 23.67 27.67
N ALA A 132 26.44 23.92 26.73
CA ALA A 132 26.37 25.18 25.98
C ALA A 132 25.00 25.87 26.12
N SER A 133 24.92 26.87 26.99
CA SER A 133 23.76 27.76 27.14
C SER A 133 24.17 29.23 27.12
N LYS A 134 23.76 29.98 26.08
CA LYS A 134 23.82 31.45 25.94
C LYS A 134 25.16 32.20 26.18
N ALA A 135 26.24 31.55 26.60
CA ALA A 135 27.51 32.18 26.95
C ALA A 135 28.55 32.27 25.80
N GLU A 136 28.31 31.59 24.68
CA GLU A 136 29.31 31.41 23.61
C GLU A 136 29.71 32.73 22.91
N GLU A 137 28.79 33.71 22.77
CA GLU A 137 29.05 34.96 22.04
C GLU A 137 30.14 35.84 22.69
N GLN A 138 30.21 35.88 24.03
CA GLN A 138 31.31 36.57 24.75
C GLN A 138 32.64 35.80 24.66
N THR A 139 32.59 34.49 24.45
CA THR A 139 33.77 33.63 24.36
C THR A 139 34.52 33.85 23.03
N TRP A 140 33.80 34.14 21.94
CA TRP A 140 34.39 34.37 20.61
C TRP A 140 35.22 35.67 20.54
N SER A 141 34.71 36.77 21.09
CA SER A 141 35.45 38.04 21.21
C SER A 141 36.77 37.85 21.98
N THR A 142 36.72 37.08 23.07
CA THR A 142 37.89 36.77 23.91
C THR A 142 38.91 35.91 23.15
N ARG A 143 38.45 34.92 22.38
CA ARG A 143 39.29 34.09 21.50
C ARG A 143 39.96 34.90 20.39
N GLU A 144 39.22 35.78 19.71
CA GLU A 144 39.77 36.60 18.63
C GLU A 144 40.83 37.60 19.16
N ALA A 145 40.58 38.21 20.32
CA ALA A 145 41.57 39.04 21.01
C ALA A 145 42.83 38.22 21.39
N PHE A 146 42.66 37.00 21.89
CA PHE A 146 43.78 36.12 22.23
C PHE A 146 44.59 35.66 21.00
N VAL A 147 43.96 35.47 19.84
CA VAL A 147 44.66 35.23 18.57
C VAL A 147 45.53 36.43 18.20
N LYS A 148 45.00 37.65 18.25
CA LYS A 148 45.77 38.88 17.94
C LYS A 148 46.98 39.01 18.88
N ILE A 149 46.77 38.85 20.19
CA ILE A 149 47.84 38.82 21.20
C ILE A 149 48.89 37.75 20.87
N THR A 150 48.47 36.52 20.52
CA THR A 150 49.39 35.42 20.19
C THR A 150 50.19 35.70 18.92
N LEU A 151 49.58 36.31 17.90
CA LEU A 151 50.27 36.73 16.68
C LEU A 151 51.32 37.80 16.97
N ASP A 152 50.99 38.80 17.78
CA ASP A 152 51.93 39.86 18.17
C ASP A 152 53.13 39.30 18.96
N PHE A 153 52.90 38.33 19.86
CA PHE A 153 53.98 37.60 20.53
C PHE A 153 54.83 36.77 19.55
N LEU A 154 54.22 36.04 18.60
CA LEU A 154 54.97 35.26 17.61
C LEU A 154 55.82 36.15 16.68
N ARG A 155 55.30 37.31 16.27
CA ARG A 155 56.07 38.33 15.54
C ARG A 155 57.22 38.88 16.38
N GLY A 156 56.96 39.19 17.65
CA GLY A 156 58.00 39.58 18.62
C GLY A 156 59.07 38.52 18.88
N MET A 157 58.78 37.24 18.60
CA MET A 157 59.71 36.11 18.66
C MET A 157 60.42 35.82 17.30
N ASN A 158 60.27 36.69 16.29
CA ASN A 158 60.74 36.49 14.91
C ASN A 158 60.21 35.21 14.23
N GLN A 159 59.01 34.73 14.61
CA GLN A 159 58.36 33.54 14.05
C GLN A 159 57.30 33.92 13.01
N GLU A 160 57.65 34.75 12.01
CA GLU A 160 56.67 35.32 11.07
C GLU A 160 55.94 34.27 10.22
N GLU A 161 56.63 33.24 9.72
CA GLU A 161 55.98 32.14 8.97
C GLU A 161 54.95 31.39 9.82
N LEU A 162 55.27 31.20 11.11
CA LEU A 162 54.40 30.56 12.09
C LEU A 162 53.22 31.46 12.46
N ALA A 163 53.43 32.78 12.55
CA ALA A 163 52.38 33.77 12.73
C ALA A 163 51.43 33.79 11.52
N VAL A 164 51.94 33.84 10.29
CA VAL A 164 51.12 33.80 9.05
C VAL A 164 50.34 32.48 8.93
N CYS A 165 50.97 31.34 9.22
CA CYS A 165 50.31 30.03 9.20
C CYS A 165 49.24 29.88 10.29
N LEU A 166 49.49 30.42 11.50
CA LEU A 166 48.48 30.47 12.56
C LEU A 166 47.33 31.41 12.17
N GLN A 167 47.63 32.59 11.63
CA GLN A 167 46.63 33.59 11.23
C GLN A 167 45.69 33.05 10.14
N SER A 168 46.22 32.35 9.12
CA SER A 168 45.38 31.76 8.07
C SER A 168 44.54 30.58 8.57
N ARG A 169 45.15 29.61 9.29
CA ARG A 169 44.43 28.42 9.77
C ARG A 169 43.43 28.71 10.90
N VAL A 170 43.77 29.58 11.84
CA VAL A 170 42.85 29.96 12.92
C VAL A 170 41.80 30.94 12.42
N GLY A 171 42.14 31.85 11.49
CA GLY A 171 41.16 32.68 10.79
C GLY A 171 40.12 31.83 10.05
N ALA A 172 40.56 30.83 9.28
CA ALA A 172 39.68 29.87 8.61
C ALA A 172 38.81 29.07 9.61
N SER A 173 39.38 28.60 10.73
CA SER A 173 38.61 27.90 11.78
C SER A 173 37.55 28.80 12.42
N ILE A 174 37.88 30.05 12.77
CA ILE A 174 36.92 31.00 13.36
C ILE A 174 35.82 31.36 12.36
N CYS A 175 36.17 31.53 11.09
CA CYS A 175 35.22 31.74 9.99
C CYS A 175 34.30 30.53 9.81
N GLN A 176 34.85 29.31 9.84
CA GLN A 176 34.08 28.07 9.75
C GLN A 176 33.10 27.95 10.91
N ASP A 177 33.54 28.23 12.14
CA ASP A 177 32.69 28.17 13.33
C ASP A 177 31.56 29.22 13.27
N LYS A 178 31.86 30.47 12.89
CA LYS A 178 30.86 31.53 12.64
C LYS A 178 29.83 31.10 11.58
N LEU A 179 30.30 30.55 10.46
CA LEU A 179 29.45 30.06 9.37
C LEU A 179 28.57 28.87 9.81
N LYS A 180 29.14 27.89 10.52
CA LYS A 180 28.38 26.76 11.09
C LYS A 180 27.31 27.24 12.07
N LEU A 181 27.62 28.18 12.97
CA LEU A 181 26.65 28.76 13.90
C LEU A 181 25.50 29.47 13.16
N ASN A 182 25.78 30.26 12.12
CA ASN A 182 24.75 30.98 11.40
C ASN A 182 23.92 30.07 10.47
N LEU A 183 24.52 29.06 9.84
CA LEU A 183 23.78 28.04 9.07
C LEU A 183 22.95 27.14 9.98
N ARG A 184 23.43 26.80 11.18
CA ARG A 184 22.64 26.12 12.21
C ARG A 184 21.45 26.99 12.63
N ARG A 185 21.66 28.27 12.98
CA ARG A 185 20.57 29.22 13.28
C ARG A 185 19.57 29.35 12.10
N LYS A 186 20.03 29.32 10.84
CA LYS A 186 19.19 29.42 9.63
C LYS A 186 18.34 28.18 9.35
N PHE A 187 18.85 26.97 9.60
CA PHE A 187 18.20 25.70 9.19
C PHE A 187 17.75 24.77 10.33
N GLN A 188 18.05 25.07 11.60
CA GLN A 188 17.60 24.28 12.76
C GLN A 188 16.07 24.14 12.84
N HIS A 189 15.33 25.11 12.30
CA HIS A 189 13.88 25.23 12.37
C HIS A 189 13.26 25.22 10.98
N LEU A 190 12.19 24.44 10.79
CA LEU A 190 11.35 24.53 9.60
C LEU A 190 10.39 25.72 9.75
N PHE A 191 10.50 26.69 8.84
CA PHE A 191 9.55 27.81 8.74
C PHE A 191 8.39 27.41 7.82
N GLU A 192 7.36 26.81 8.41
CA GLU A 192 6.06 26.61 7.76
C GLU A 192 5.31 27.96 7.72
N GLY A 193 5.61 28.77 6.71
CA GLY A 193 5.01 30.10 6.52
C GLY A 193 5.53 31.18 7.49
N ILE A 194 4.84 32.33 7.52
CA ILE A 194 5.27 33.54 8.25
C ILE A 194 4.85 33.43 9.72
N THR A 195 5.55 32.63 10.50
CA THR A 195 5.32 32.48 11.95
C THR A 195 6.40 33.19 12.78
N LYS A 196 6.20 34.49 13.05
CA LYS A 196 7.03 35.26 14.01
C LYS A 196 6.64 35.05 15.49
N VAL A 197 5.54 34.35 15.79
CA VAL A 197 4.98 34.24 17.16
C VAL A 197 4.40 32.82 17.43
N GLY A 198 5.23 31.80 17.29
CA GLY A 198 4.90 30.42 17.68
C GLY A 198 6.18 29.60 17.86
N ASN A 199 6.18 28.60 18.74
CA ASN A 199 7.35 27.75 18.97
C ASN A 199 7.66 26.93 17.69
N PRO A 200 8.79 27.14 17.01
CA PRO A 200 9.10 26.44 15.77
C PRO A 200 9.52 25.00 16.04
N THR A 201 9.06 24.06 15.22
CA THR A 201 9.46 22.65 15.35
C THR A 201 10.87 22.45 14.78
N PRO A 202 11.80 21.79 15.50
CA PRO A 202 13.15 21.52 14.99
C PRO A 202 13.09 20.58 13.77
N LEU A 203 13.84 20.91 12.70
CA LEU A 203 13.90 20.11 11.47
C LEU A 203 14.24 18.64 11.76
N ASN A 204 15.18 18.40 12.68
CA ASN A 204 15.60 17.06 13.10
C ASN A 204 14.49 16.20 13.74
N GLN A 205 13.38 16.77 14.22
CA GLN A 205 12.26 16.01 14.80
C GLN A 205 11.24 15.53 13.76
N ILE A 206 11.04 16.30 12.69
CA ILE A 206 10.09 15.97 11.60
C ILE A 206 10.80 15.23 10.45
N TYR A 207 12.07 15.54 10.19
CA TYR A 207 12.81 15.03 9.04
C TYR A 207 12.74 13.51 8.96
N THR A 208 12.32 13.03 7.80
CA THR A 208 12.22 11.62 7.47
C THR A 208 12.98 11.40 6.17
N GLU A 209 13.78 10.34 6.14
CA GLU A 209 14.75 10.09 5.08
C GLU A 209 14.07 9.83 3.73
N LEU A 210 14.54 10.51 2.69
CA LEU A 210 14.02 10.40 1.33
C LEU A 210 14.69 9.25 0.59
N TYR A 211 13.92 8.53 -0.23
CA TYR A 211 14.46 7.49 -1.11
C TYR A 211 15.11 8.14 -2.34
N ILE A 212 16.42 7.99 -2.47
CA ILE A 212 17.24 8.53 -3.55
C ILE A 212 17.87 7.37 -4.33
N THR A 213 17.76 7.41 -5.65
CA THR A 213 18.33 6.41 -6.56
C THR A 213 19.29 7.06 -7.56
N GLU A 214 20.22 6.27 -8.11
CA GLU A 214 20.97 6.67 -9.30
C GLU A 214 20.00 6.92 -10.47
N GLY A 215 20.07 8.10 -11.07
CA GLY A 215 19.19 8.50 -12.16
C GLY A 215 19.62 7.88 -13.49
N GLY A 216 18.77 7.02 -14.06
CA GLY A 216 19.05 6.43 -15.38
C GLY A 216 19.10 7.47 -16.50
N THR A 217 19.69 7.10 -17.64
CA THR A 217 19.76 7.91 -18.88
C THR A 217 18.41 8.03 -19.60
N GLY A 218 17.31 8.01 -18.85
CA GLY A 218 15.95 8.13 -19.40
C GLY A 218 15.71 9.50 -20.00
N GLU A 219 14.92 9.51 -21.07
CA GLU A 219 14.45 10.72 -21.75
C GLU A 219 13.77 11.68 -20.76
N VAL A 220 13.82 12.97 -21.06
CA VAL A 220 13.12 14.00 -20.28
C VAL A 220 11.62 13.75 -20.45
N SER A 221 10.95 13.39 -19.36
CA SER A 221 9.51 13.17 -19.34
C SER A 221 8.78 14.47 -19.06
N ASP A 222 8.09 14.98 -20.08
CA ASP A 222 7.24 16.19 -19.99
C ASP A 222 5.83 15.90 -19.40
N GLU A 223 5.58 14.66 -18.94
CA GLU A 223 4.34 14.26 -18.26
C GLU A 223 4.10 15.04 -16.97
N HIS A 224 2.82 15.29 -16.64
CA HIS A 224 2.43 15.97 -15.41
C HIS A 224 2.87 15.21 -14.15
N GLU A 225 3.17 15.94 -13.07
CA GLU A 225 3.78 15.39 -11.85
C GLU A 225 2.96 14.23 -11.24
N VAL A 226 1.62 14.30 -11.32
CA VAL A 226 0.72 13.22 -10.86
C VAL A 226 0.92 11.91 -11.65
N ARG A 227 1.06 11.99 -12.98
CA ARG A 227 1.34 10.81 -13.82
C ARG A 227 2.72 10.23 -13.51
N GLN A 228 3.70 11.07 -13.19
CA GLN A 228 5.02 10.62 -12.75
C GLN A 228 4.97 9.87 -11.41
N ILE A 229 4.20 10.36 -10.42
CA ILE A 229 3.99 9.67 -9.13
C ILE A 229 3.30 8.31 -9.34
N GLU A 230 2.19 8.30 -10.08
CA GLU A 230 1.42 7.08 -10.36
C GLU A 230 2.28 6.07 -11.13
N THR A 231 3.09 6.52 -12.08
CA THR A 231 4.05 5.67 -12.81
C THR A 231 5.20 5.18 -11.92
N ALA A 232 5.75 6.01 -11.04
CA ALA A 232 6.78 5.60 -10.08
C ALA A 232 6.26 4.55 -9.10
N SER A 233 5.03 4.72 -8.58
CA SER A 233 4.38 3.73 -7.71
C SER A 233 4.13 2.38 -8.40
N ARG A 234 3.83 2.39 -9.71
CA ARG A 234 3.65 1.19 -10.54
C ARG A 234 4.99 0.52 -10.90
N ARG A 235 6.08 1.29 -11.06
CA ARG A 235 7.43 0.79 -11.33
C ARG A 235 8.08 0.22 -10.05
N ARG A 236 7.64 -0.98 -9.63
CA ARG A 236 8.36 -1.73 -8.58
C ARG A 236 9.82 -1.92 -8.98
N ALA A 237 10.70 -1.63 -8.03
CA ALA A 237 12.15 -1.63 -8.14
C ALA A 237 12.70 -2.64 -9.16
N ARG A 238 13.22 -2.12 -10.28
CA ARG A 238 14.49 -2.63 -10.82
C ARG A 238 15.53 -2.52 -9.68
N LEU A 239 16.65 -3.23 -9.80
CA LEU A 239 17.78 -3.14 -8.86
C LEU A 239 18.49 -1.77 -8.98
N GLU A 240 17.76 -0.70 -8.70
CA GLU A 240 18.20 0.68 -8.66
C GLU A 240 18.97 0.88 -7.37
N LYS A 241 20.22 1.31 -7.50
CA LYS A 241 21.11 1.48 -6.37
C LYS A 241 20.65 2.65 -5.51
N THR A 242 20.23 2.37 -4.29
CA THR A 242 19.90 3.39 -3.30
C THR A 242 21.16 4.15 -2.88
N ILE A 243 21.07 5.47 -2.81
CA ILE A 243 22.17 6.36 -2.39
C ILE A 243 21.72 7.06 -1.10
N ALA A 244 22.49 6.94 -0.02
CA ALA A 244 22.23 7.71 1.19
C ALA A 244 22.73 9.15 1.02
N CYS A 245 22.03 10.13 1.61
CA CYS A 245 22.36 11.55 1.44
C CYS A 245 23.81 11.90 1.85
N LYS A 246 24.33 11.27 2.91
CA LYS A 246 25.72 11.40 3.37
C LYS A 246 26.77 10.94 2.34
N ASP A 247 26.40 10.01 1.46
CA ASP A 247 27.28 9.34 0.49
C ASP A 247 27.13 9.93 -0.93
N ILE A 248 26.44 11.07 -1.08
CA ILE A 248 26.06 11.62 -2.39
C ILE A 248 27.24 12.04 -3.29
N PHE A 249 28.40 12.33 -2.70
CA PHE A 249 29.66 12.62 -3.40
C PHE A 249 30.63 11.42 -3.43
N GLN A 250 30.24 10.24 -2.95
CA GLN A 250 31.11 9.06 -2.97
C GLN A 250 31.11 8.40 -4.37
N PRO A 251 32.25 7.83 -4.83
CA PRO A 251 32.31 7.12 -6.09
C PRO A 251 31.36 5.92 -6.11
N LEU A 252 30.58 5.79 -7.17
CA LEU A 252 29.70 4.64 -7.36
C LEU A 252 30.55 3.43 -7.79
N LEU A 253 30.55 2.37 -6.95
CA LEU A 253 31.13 1.03 -7.23
C LEU A 253 31.22 0.72 -8.75
N GLY A 254 32.44 0.74 -9.29
CA GLY A 254 32.71 0.57 -10.73
C GLY A 254 33.23 1.82 -11.45
N ARG A 255 33.27 2.99 -10.81
CA ARG A 255 33.97 4.20 -11.30
C ARG A 255 35.02 4.67 -10.28
N ASP A 256 36.27 4.76 -10.71
CA ASP A 256 37.40 5.25 -9.89
C ASP A 256 37.61 6.78 -9.98
N GLN A 257 36.70 7.51 -10.64
CA GLN A 257 36.79 8.96 -10.78
C GLN A 257 36.07 9.69 -9.62
N PRO A 258 36.68 10.76 -9.06
CA PRO A 258 36.05 11.54 -7.99
C PRO A 258 34.83 12.32 -8.52
N VAL A 259 33.72 12.29 -7.77
CA VAL A 259 32.49 13.00 -8.13
C VAL A 259 32.61 14.48 -7.76
N ARG A 260 32.54 15.37 -8.76
CA ARG A 260 32.55 16.82 -8.57
C ARG A 260 31.14 17.40 -8.63
N THR A 261 30.39 17.15 -9.70
CA THR A 261 29.07 17.75 -9.93
C THR A 261 27.96 16.69 -9.82
N VAL A 262 27.07 16.87 -8.86
CA VAL A 262 25.85 16.06 -8.69
C VAL A 262 24.62 16.86 -9.14
N LEU A 263 23.81 16.29 -10.04
CA LEU A 263 22.51 16.82 -10.42
C LEU A 263 21.38 15.96 -9.86
N THR A 264 20.59 16.51 -8.94
CA THR A 264 19.45 15.82 -8.32
C THR A 264 18.13 16.26 -8.93
N LYS A 265 17.45 15.32 -9.59
CA LYS A 265 16.11 15.49 -10.18
C LYS A 265 15.03 15.07 -9.20
N GLY A 266 13.86 15.71 -9.28
CA GLY A 266 12.63 15.24 -8.63
C GLY A 266 11.46 16.20 -8.84
N VAL A 267 10.23 15.68 -8.74
CA VAL A 267 8.97 16.45 -8.87
C VAL A 267 8.84 17.57 -7.81
N ALA A 268 7.85 18.46 -7.92
CA ALA A 268 7.58 19.43 -6.86
C ALA A 268 7.16 18.73 -5.55
N GLY A 269 7.30 19.45 -4.43
CA GLY A 269 6.94 18.93 -3.10
C GLY A 269 7.79 17.76 -2.57
N ILE A 270 8.66 17.16 -3.39
CA ILE A 270 9.38 15.92 -3.10
C ILE A 270 10.45 16.04 -1.99
N GLY A 271 10.75 17.27 -1.57
CA GLY A 271 11.72 17.55 -0.50
C GLY A 271 13.12 17.92 -0.96
N LYS A 272 13.36 18.30 -2.23
CA LYS A 272 14.68 18.75 -2.75
C LYS A 272 15.36 19.78 -1.82
N THR A 273 14.66 20.88 -1.52
CA THR A 273 15.12 21.95 -0.62
C THR A 273 15.30 21.48 0.83
N ILE A 274 14.42 20.61 1.33
CA ILE A 274 14.53 20.07 2.70
C ILE A 274 15.76 19.15 2.81
N LEU A 275 16.11 18.42 1.75
CA LEU A 275 17.28 17.56 1.69
C LEU A 275 18.59 18.38 1.73
N THR A 276 18.70 19.44 0.94
CA THR A 276 19.88 20.33 0.92
C THR A 276 20.04 21.12 2.23
N GLN A 277 18.92 21.57 2.82
CA GLN A 277 18.90 22.16 4.17
C GLN A 277 19.34 21.15 5.24
N LYS A 278 18.85 19.91 5.20
CA LYS A 278 19.21 18.87 6.17
C LYS A 278 20.69 18.49 6.09
N PHE A 279 21.24 18.34 4.88
CA PHE A 279 22.66 18.11 4.67
C PHE A 279 23.50 19.25 5.28
N THR A 280 23.12 20.50 5.02
CA THR A 280 23.83 21.66 5.56
C THR A 280 23.71 21.74 7.08
N LEU A 281 22.56 21.39 7.65
CA LEU A 281 22.37 21.32 9.11
C LEU A 281 23.22 20.22 9.74
N ASP A 282 23.30 19.02 9.16
CA ASP A 282 24.11 17.92 9.70
C ASP A 282 25.61 18.22 9.64
N TRP A 283 26.08 18.93 8.59
CA TRP A 283 27.45 19.44 8.51
C TRP A 283 27.73 20.51 9.59
N ALA A 284 26.77 21.43 9.80
CA ALA A 284 26.87 22.51 10.80
C ALA A 284 26.76 22.00 12.25
N GLU A 285 26.01 20.93 12.50
CA GLU A 285 25.91 20.24 13.79
C GLU A 285 27.04 19.22 14.03
N GLY A 286 27.98 19.06 13.08
CA GLY A 286 29.14 18.17 13.22
C GLY A 286 28.87 16.68 13.01
N LYS A 287 27.66 16.30 12.56
CA LYS A 287 27.19 14.90 12.51
C LYS A 287 27.72 14.11 11.32
N ASN A 288 27.73 14.71 10.13
CA ASN A 288 28.09 14.07 8.88
C ASN A 288 29.04 14.96 8.05
N ASN A 289 29.66 14.40 7.02
CA ASN A 289 30.42 15.11 5.98
C ASN A 289 31.50 16.08 6.49
N GLN A 290 32.22 15.69 7.54
CA GLN A 290 33.34 16.47 8.10
C GLN A 290 34.61 16.44 7.21
N ASP A 291 34.55 15.80 6.04
CA ASP A 291 35.54 15.93 4.96
C ASP A 291 35.46 17.29 4.24
N ILE A 292 34.38 18.06 4.44
CA ILE A 292 34.13 19.37 3.84
C ILE A 292 34.49 20.49 4.83
N GLN A 293 35.42 21.39 4.47
CA GLN A 293 35.73 22.56 5.31
C GLN A 293 34.69 23.68 5.18
N PHE A 294 34.11 23.93 4.01
CA PHE A 294 33.12 24.99 3.81
C PHE A 294 31.94 24.53 2.94
N THR A 295 30.72 24.86 3.36
CA THR A 295 29.48 24.62 2.59
C THR A 295 28.76 25.94 2.38
N PHE A 296 28.50 26.31 1.12
CA PHE A 296 27.80 27.53 0.73
C PHE A 296 26.50 27.19 -0.02
N PRO A 297 25.34 27.22 0.66
CA PRO A 297 24.04 27.00 0.02
C PRO A 297 23.49 28.29 -0.59
N PHE A 298 23.30 28.29 -1.90
CA PHE A 298 22.65 29.34 -2.68
C PHE A 298 21.33 28.80 -3.27
N THR A 299 20.32 29.65 -3.41
CA THR A 299 19.17 29.35 -4.27
C THR A 299 19.31 30.10 -5.60
N PHE A 300 18.94 29.49 -6.73
CA PHE A 300 18.90 30.20 -8.02
C PHE A 300 17.95 31.41 -7.97
N ARG A 301 16.91 31.30 -7.15
CA ARG A 301 15.97 32.35 -6.75
C ARG A 301 16.65 33.60 -6.17
N GLU A 302 17.59 33.45 -5.23
CA GLU A 302 18.40 34.55 -4.70
C GLU A 302 19.33 35.14 -5.78
N LEU A 303 19.96 34.28 -6.60
CA LEU A 303 20.91 34.68 -7.64
C LEU A 303 20.28 35.45 -8.81
N ASN A 304 18.99 35.20 -9.10
CA ASN A 304 18.23 35.95 -10.12
C ASN A 304 18.16 37.45 -9.83
N GLY A 305 18.16 37.87 -8.55
CA GLY A 305 18.09 39.28 -8.16
C GLY A 305 19.35 40.10 -8.48
N LEU A 306 20.44 39.42 -8.86
CA LEU A 306 21.76 40.01 -9.13
C LEU A 306 22.10 40.04 -10.64
N LYS A 307 21.10 39.85 -11.51
CA LYS A 307 21.28 39.65 -12.96
C LYS A 307 21.97 40.80 -13.70
N GLU A 308 21.83 42.04 -13.23
CA GLU A 308 22.39 43.24 -13.87
C GLU A 308 23.74 43.67 -13.29
N GLU A 309 24.14 43.11 -12.15
CA GLU A 309 25.38 43.46 -11.44
C GLU A 309 26.55 42.54 -11.83
N LYS A 310 27.77 42.98 -11.52
CA LYS A 310 28.99 42.20 -11.74
C LYS A 310 29.69 41.90 -10.41
N PHE A 311 30.04 40.64 -10.22
CA PHE A 311 30.72 40.14 -9.03
C PHE A 311 31.86 39.21 -9.44
N SER A 312 32.91 39.17 -8.62
CA SER A 312 33.80 38.02 -8.53
C SER A 312 33.18 36.91 -7.67
N LEU A 313 33.74 35.69 -7.71
CA LEU A 313 33.23 34.58 -6.89
C LEU A 313 33.38 34.90 -5.38
N VAL A 314 34.48 35.56 -5.02
CA VAL A 314 34.77 35.98 -3.64
C VAL A 314 33.76 37.03 -3.15
N GLU A 315 33.49 38.06 -3.95
CA GLU A 315 32.49 39.08 -3.62
C GLU A 315 31.07 38.49 -3.50
N LEU A 316 30.71 37.55 -4.37
CA LEU A 316 29.42 36.86 -4.31
C LEU A 316 29.26 36.05 -3.02
N VAL A 317 30.29 35.31 -2.58
CA VAL A 317 30.27 34.60 -1.29
C VAL A 317 30.18 35.60 -0.13
N HIS A 318 30.98 36.67 -0.14
CA HIS A 318 30.96 37.70 0.88
C HIS A 318 29.62 38.46 0.97
N LEU A 319 28.86 38.58 -0.12
CA LEU A 319 27.54 39.22 -0.15
C LEU A 319 26.51 38.43 0.66
N PHE A 320 26.43 37.11 0.44
CA PHE A 320 25.46 36.23 1.11
C PHE A 320 25.93 35.72 2.47
N PHE A 321 27.24 35.63 2.71
CA PHE A 321 27.86 35.11 3.92
C PHE A 321 28.84 36.14 4.49
N SER A 322 28.29 37.22 5.05
CA SER A 322 29.08 38.37 5.55
C SER A 322 30.15 38.01 6.59
N GLU A 323 30.01 36.89 7.28
CA GLU A 323 30.96 36.31 8.23
C GLU A 323 32.31 35.96 7.59
N THR A 324 32.31 35.71 6.28
CA THR A 324 33.51 35.41 5.50
C THR A 324 34.33 36.67 5.19
N LYS A 325 33.78 37.88 5.36
CA LYS A 325 34.52 39.15 5.17
C LYS A 325 35.59 39.37 6.24
N ASP A 326 35.38 38.87 7.45
CA ASP A 326 36.39 38.92 8.53
C ASP A 326 37.65 38.07 8.23
N ALA A 327 37.61 37.28 7.15
CA ALA A 327 38.62 36.30 6.77
C ALA A 327 39.34 36.65 5.45
N GLU A 328 39.69 37.93 5.23
CA GLU A 328 40.37 38.51 4.05
C GLU A 328 41.63 37.77 3.53
N PHE A 329 42.12 36.76 4.25
CA PHE A 329 43.34 36.01 3.95
C PHE A 329 43.10 34.54 3.55
N CYS A 330 41.85 34.09 3.40
CA CYS A 330 41.53 32.70 3.05
C CYS A 330 41.42 32.49 1.53
N ARG A 331 42.38 31.79 0.91
CA ARG A 331 42.23 31.29 -0.46
C ARG A 331 41.29 30.10 -0.47
N PHE A 332 40.11 30.24 -1.07
CA PHE A 332 39.14 29.13 -1.21
C PHE A 332 39.68 27.91 -1.97
N GLU A 333 40.75 28.08 -2.72
CA GLU A 333 41.48 27.03 -3.46
C GLU A 333 42.12 25.99 -2.53
N ASP A 334 42.51 26.39 -1.31
CA ASP A 334 43.23 25.54 -0.33
C ASP A 334 42.28 24.65 0.50
N PHE A 335 40.96 24.72 0.27
CA PHE A 335 39.92 24.06 1.07
C PHE A 335 38.98 23.21 0.21
N GLN A 336 38.45 22.10 0.76
CA GLN A 336 37.34 21.39 0.16
C GLN A 336 36.05 22.18 0.40
N VAL A 337 35.68 22.98 -0.60
CA VAL A 337 34.44 23.76 -0.63
C VAL A 337 33.34 22.97 -1.33
N VAL A 338 32.11 23.09 -0.85
CA VAL A 338 30.89 22.61 -1.52
C VAL A 338 29.93 23.76 -1.76
N PHE A 339 29.52 23.95 -3.01
CA PHE A 339 28.44 24.85 -3.39
C PHE A 339 27.17 24.04 -3.65
N ILE A 340 26.08 24.43 -2.99
CA ILE A 340 24.77 23.84 -3.23
C ILE A 340 23.92 24.89 -3.94
N PHE A 341 23.40 24.58 -5.12
CA PHE A 341 22.53 25.45 -5.91
C PHE A 341 21.13 24.84 -5.99
N ASP A 342 20.23 25.32 -5.14
CA ASP A 342 18.86 24.81 -5.04
C ASP A 342 17.91 25.51 -6.03
N GLY A 343 17.08 24.73 -6.72
CA GLY A 343 15.96 25.23 -7.52
C GLY A 343 16.34 25.76 -8.91
N LEU A 344 17.10 24.99 -9.72
CA LEU A 344 17.41 25.35 -11.11
C LEU A 344 16.16 25.61 -11.96
N ASP A 345 15.02 24.97 -11.65
CA ASP A 345 13.73 25.22 -12.28
C ASP A 345 13.20 26.66 -12.09
N GLU A 346 13.83 27.44 -11.21
CA GLU A 346 13.52 28.84 -10.96
C GLU A 346 14.57 29.80 -11.56
N CYS A 347 15.60 29.30 -12.24
CA CYS A 347 16.67 30.10 -12.83
C CYS A 347 16.20 30.93 -14.05
N ARG A 348 16.48 32.23 -14.01
CA ARG A 348 16.20 33.22 -15.09
C ARG A 348 17.47 33.84 -15.68
N LEU A 349 18.63 33.34 -15.26
CA LEU A 349 19.92 33.59 -15.90
C LEU A 349 20.00 32.72 -17.17
N PRO A 350 20.55 33.23 -18.29
CA PRO A 350 20.55 32.50 -19.58
C PRO A 350 21.38 31.20 -19.58
N LEU A 351 22.26 31.02 -18.60
CA LEU A 351 23.21 29.91 -18.42
C LEU A 351 23.89 29.52 -19.72
N ASP A 352 24.48 30.51 -20.41
CA ASP A 352 25.11 30.29 -21.71
C ASP A 352 26.45 29.55 -21.54
N PHE A 353 26.37 28.22 -21.55
CA PHE A 353 27.57 27.40 -21.56
C PHE A 353 28.40 27.61 -22.84
N GLN A 354 27.84 27.97 -23.99
CA GLN A 354 28.62 28.00 -25.23
C GLN A 354 29.45 29.28 -25.38
N ASN A 355 28.85 30.45 -25.16
CA ASN A 355 29.45 31.75 -25.51
C ASN A 355 30.06 32.52 -24.33
N ASN A 356 29.81 32.13 -23.08
CA ASN A 356 30.36 32.86 -21.93
C ASN A 356 31.90 32.82 -21.89
N LYS A 357 32.49 33.97 -21.52
CA LYS A 357 33.95 34.13 -21.35
C LYS A 357 34.47 33.09 -20.36
N ILE A 358 35.53 32.38 -20.72
CA ILE A 358 36.20 31.43 -19.82
C ILE A 358 36.92 32.20 -18.72
N LEU A 359 36.62 31.85 -17.46
CA LEU A 359 37.16 32.48 -16.26
C LEU A 359 37.83 31.41 -15.38
N THR A 360 38.96 31.78 -14.79
CA THR A 360 39.79 30.88 -13.95
C THR A 360 40.21 31.54 -12.63
N ASP A 361 40.37 32.86 -12.62
CA ASP A 361 40.62 33.65 -11.41
C ASP A 361 39.32 33.89 -10.63
N VAL A 362 39.34 33.61 -9.31
CA VAL A 362 38.19 33.79 -8.40
C VAL A 362 37.93 35.25 -8.03
N THR A 363 38.87 36.16 -8.32
CA THR A 363 38.81 37.60 -8.04
C THR A 363 38.37 38.44 -9.25
N GLU A 364 38.28 37.87 -10.46
CA GLU A 364 37.81 38.62 -11.64
C GLU A 364 36.29 38.83 -11.61
N SER A 365 35.84 40.09 -11.71
CA SER A 365 34.43 40.46 -11.66
C SER A 365 33.72 40.36 -13.02
N THR A 366 32.58 39.67 -13.05
CA THR A 366 31.81 39.35 -14.26
C THR A 366 30.31 39.19 -13.93
N SER A 367 29.46 38.91 -14.92
CA SER A 367 28.05 38.59 -14.66
C SER A 367 27.91 37.29 -13.87
N VAL A 368 26.88 37.21 -13.01
CA VAL A 368 26.55 36.00 -12.22
C VAL A 368 26.36 34.78 -13.13
N ASP A 369 25.81 34.98 -14.32
CA ASP A 369 25.67 33.94 -15.35
C ASP A 369 27.01 33.31 -15.78
N ALA A 370 28.01 34.17 -16.05
CA ALA A 370 29.34 33.74 -16.42
C ALA A 370 30.10 33.09 -15.25
N LEU A 371 29.88 33.54 -14.00
CA LEU A 371 30.41 32.86 -12.81
C LEU A 371 29.88 31.42 -12.71
N LEU A 372 28.55 31.26 -12.73
CA LEU A 372 27.90 29.96 -12.53
C LEU A 372 28.25 28.98 -13.65
N THR A 373 28.22 29.40 -14.91
CA THR A 373 28.58 28.53 -16.04
C THR A 373 30.05 28.09 -15.98
N ASN A 374 31.00 28.96 -15.60
CA ASN A 374 32.40 28.57 -15.43
C ASN A 374 32.64 27.68 -14.20
N LEU A 375 31.91 27.90 -13.11
CA LEU A 375 31.96 27.06 -11.92
C LEU A 375 31.42 25.65 -12.22
N ILE A 376 30.25 25.54 -12.86
CA ILE A 376 29.65 24.25 -13.29
C ILE A 376 30.59 23.49 -14.22
N ARG A 377 31.23 24.18 -15.17
CA ARG A 377 32.23 23.60 -16.09
C ARG A 377 33.57 23.21 -15.45
N GLY A 378 33.80 23.52 -14.18
CA GLY A 378 35.08 23.29 -13.51
C GLY A 378 36.25 24.10 -14.08
N LYS A 379 35.97 25.26 -14.69
CA LYS A 379 36.99 26.23 -15.11
C LYS A 379 37.32 27.20 -13.97
N LEU A 380 36.30 27.62 -13.24
CA LEU A 380 36.43 28.40 -12.02
C LEU A 380 36.39 27.47 -10.81
N LEU A 381 37.36 27.60 -9.90
CA LEU A 381 37.54 26.79 -8.68
C LEU A 381 37.34 25.26 -8.91
N PRO A 382 38.27 24.58 -9.62
CA PRO A 382 38.11 23.18 -10.01
C PRO A 382 37.95 22.20 -8.85
N SER A 383 38.57 22.49 -7.69
CA SER A 383 38.54 21.65 -6.48
C SER A 383 37.18 21.63 -5.75
N ALA A 384 36.29 22.60 -6.02
CA ALA A 384 34.98 22.66 -5.36
C ALA A 384 34.02 21.60 -5.91
N ARG A 385 33.27 20.94 -5.01
CA ARG A 385 32.15 20.06 -5.39
C ARG A 385 30.87 20.87 -5.50
N LEU A 386 29.99 20.47 -6.42
CA LEU A 386 28.74 21.15 -6.73
C LEU A 386 27.56 20.20 -6.58
N TRP A 387 26.50 20.66 -5.92
CA TRP A 387 25.22 19.94 -5.86
C TRP A 387 24.11 20.84 -6.38
N ILE A 388 23.45 20.43 -7.45
CA ILE A 388 22.39 21.19 -8.12
C ILE A 388 21.06 20.43 -7.98
N THR A 389 19.99 21.08 -7.57
CA THR A 389 18.64 20.48 -7.53
C THR A 389 17.73 21.06 -8.61
N THR A 390 16.89 20.22 -9.23
CA THR A 390 16.01 20.63 -10.33
C THR A 390 14.77 19.73 -10.49
N ARG A 391 13.78 20.18 -11.26
CA ARG A 391 12.71 19.31 -11.81
C ARG A 391 13.20 18.54 -13.04
N PRO A 392 12.65 17.36 -13.35
CA PRO A 392 13.07 16.55 -14.51
C PRO A 392 13.08 17.32 -15.83
N ALA A 393 12.04 18.10 -16.13
CA ALA A 393 11.92 18.92 -17.34
C ALA A 393 13.08 19.93 -17.51
N MET A 394 13.51 20.56 -16.41
CA MET A 394 14.53 21.61 -16.40
C MET A 394 15.96 21.07 -16.29
N ALA A 395 16.14 19.75 -16.24
CA ALA A 395 17.47 19.14 -16.16
C ALA A 395 18.26 19.20 -17.48
N SER A 396 17.58 19.44 -18.60
CA SER A 396 18.18 19.62 -19.95
C SER A 396 18.96 20.93 -20.11
N HIS A 397 18.74 21.91 -19.22
CA HIS A 397 19.40 23.22 -19.26
C HIS A 397 20.88 23.17 -18.87
N ILE A 398 21.37 22.08 -18.28
CA ILE A 398 22.79 21.86 -17.97
C ILE A 398 23.36 20.88 -18.99
N ASP A 399 24.51 21.21 -19.59
CA ASP A 399 25.25 20.30 -20.47
C ASP A 399 25.57 18.99 -19.72
N PRO A 400 25.08 17.82 -20.18
CA PRO A 400 25.35 16.53 -19.54
C PRO A 400 26.84 16.23 -19.35
N LYS A 401 27.74 16.84 -20.13
CA LYS A 401 29.20 16.69 -19.99
C LYS A 401 29.76 17.37 -18.74
N CYS A 402 28.99 18.24 -18.07
CA CYS A 402 29.39 18.94 -16.85
C CYS A 402 28.86 18.25 -15.56
N VAL A 403 28.20 17.09 -15.68
CA VAL A 403 27.57 16.36 -14.58
C VAL A 403 28.15 14.95 -14.49
N ASP A 404 28.75 14.61 -13.34
CA ASP A 404 29.38 13.30 -13.14
C ASP A 404 28.37 12.23 -12.73
N VAL A 405 27.41 12.63 -11.89
CA VAL A 405 26.37 11.77 -11.30
C VAL A 405 25.02 12.46 -11.36
N ILE A 406 24.03 11.76 -11.91
CA ILE A 406 22.62 12.14 -11.83
C ILE A 406 21.96 11.30 -10.74
N THR A 407 21.21 11.94 -9.85
CA THR A 407 20.39 11.29 -8.82
C THR A 407 18.93 11.66 -8.99
N GLU A 408 18.03 10.78 -8.56
CA GLU A 408 16.58 11.01 -8.59
C GLU A 408 16.01 10.83 -7.18
N ILE A 409 15.31 11.85 -6.66
CA ILE A 409 14.52 11.71 -5.43
C ILE A 409 13.16 11.14 -5.80
N ARG A 410 12.87 9.94 -5.31
CA ARG A 410 11.57 9.29 -5.49
C ARG A 410 10.54 9.72 -4.44
N GLY A 411 10.97 10.10 -3.23
CA GLY A 411 10.09 10.49 -2.12
C GLY A 411 10.09 9.48 -0.97
N PHE A 412 8.95 9.28 -0.32
CA PHE A 412 8.80 8.33 0.80
C PHE A 412 8.40 6.92 0.33
N THR A 413 9.17 5.90 0.73
CA THR A 413 8.70 4.50 0.70
C THR A 413 7.60 4.29 1.74
N ASP A 414 6.82 3.23 1.64
CA ASP A 414 5.69 2.99 2.57
C ASP A 414 6.13 2.94 4.05
N SER A 415 7.30 2.38 4.33
CA SER A 415 7.92 2.42 5.67
C SER A 415 8.22 3.85 6.15
N LYS A 416 8.66 4.74 5.24
CA LYS A 416 8.96 6.14 5.53
C LYS A 416 7.69 7.00 5.64
N LYS A 417 6.61 6.66 4.94
CA LYS A 417 5.28 7.26 5.15
C LYS A 417 4.82 7.03 6.59
N GLU A 418 4.91 5.79 7.08
CA GLU A 418 4.58 5.46 8.47
C GLU A 418 5.51 6.16 9.48
N GLU A 419 6.82 6.21 9.21
CA GLU A 419 7.79 6.93 10.04
C GLU A 419 7.41 8.42 10.18
N TYR A 420 7.06 9.07 9.08
CA TYR A 420 6.64 10.48 9.05
C TYR A 420 5.37 10.73 9.90
N PHE A 421 4.31 9.95 9.68
CA PHE A 421 3.06 10.15 10.44
C PHE A 421 3.23 9.82 11.93
N ARG A 422 4.03 8.81 12.29
CA ARG A 422 4.34 8.51 13.68
C ARG A 422 5.14 9.63 14.37
N LYS A 423 6.04 10.32 13.65
CA LYS A 423 6.72 11.53 14.15
C LYS A 423 5.78 12.74 14.26
N SER A 424 4.85 12.89 13.31
CA SER A 424 3.92 14.02 13.25
C SER A 424 2.91 14.02 14.41
N PHE A 425 2.49 12.84 14.90
CA PHE A 425 1.44 12.70 15.91
C PHE A 425 1.97 12.12 17.22
N ARG A 426 1.97 12.94 18.29
CA ARG A 426 2.44 12.56 19.64
C ARG A 426 1.68 11.39 20.32
N ASN A 427 0.55 10.95 19.75
CA ASN A 427 -0.30 9.90 20.31
C ASN A 427 -0.37 8.70 19.35
N GLU A 428 0.26 7.60 19.75
CA GLU A 428 0.33 6.36 18.96
C GLU A 428 -1.04 5.83 18.50
N LYS A 429 -2.11 6.02 19.28
CA LYS A 429 -3.46 5.60 18.87
C LYS A 429 -4.03 6.49 17.75
N GLN A 430 -3.70 7.78 17.76
CA GLN A 430 -4.07 8.70 16.67
C GLN A 430 -3.21 8.43 15.43
N ALA A 431 -1.90 8.27 15.59
CA ALA A 431 -0.97 7.91 14.52
C ALA A 431 -1.40 6.61 13.82
N SER A 432 -1.69 5.56 14.59
CA SER A 432 -2.15 4.26 14.06
C SER A 432 -3.48 4.36 13.32
N ARG A 433 -4.45 5.13 13.83
CA ARG A 433 -5.73 5.39 13.15
C ARG A 433 -5.52 6.12 11.82
N ILE A 434 -4.62 7.11 11.79
CA ILE A 434 -4.29 7.89 10.59
C ILE A 434 -3.57 7.01 9.55
N ILE A 435 -2.56 6.23 9.96
CA ILE A 435 -1.85 5.31 9.08
C ILE A 435 -2.82 4.29 8.47
N SER A 436 -3.73 3.72 9.27
CA SER A 436 -4.77 2.81 8.78
C SER A 436 -5.75 3.49 7.82
N HIS A 437 -6.14 4.75 8.06
CA HIS A 437 -7.02 5.50 7.17
C HIS A 437 -6.36 5.84 5.83
N ILE A 438 -5.09 6.27 5.87
CA ILE A 438 -4.31 6.59 4.66
C ILE A 438 -4.11 5.32 3.82
N LYS A 439 -3.78 4.18 4.43
CA LYS A 439 -3.70 2.88 3.73
C LYS A 439 -5.05 2.45 3.13
N ALA A 440 -6.16 2.74 3.81
CA ALA A 440 -7.50 2.42 3.31
C ALA A 440 -7.94 3.31 2.12
N SER A 441 -7.38 4.50 1.95
CA SER A 441 -7.66 5.41 0.82
C SER A 441 -6.45 5.51 -0.11
N GLN A 442 -6.44 4.67 -1.15
CA GLN A 442 -5.30 4.56 -2.07
C GLN A 442 -4.89 5.89 -2.71
N SER A 443 -5.85 6.76 -3.08
CA SER A 443 -5.54 8.10 -3.61
C SER A 443 -4.69 8.90 -2.62
N LEU A 444 -4.99 8.83 -1.32
CA LEU A 444 -4.18 9.47 -0.27
C LEU A 444 -2.83 8.75 -0.08
N HIS A 445 -2.81 7.42 -0.09
CA HIS A 445 -1.57 6.62 0.06
C HIS A 445 -0.55 6.84 -1.06
N ILE A 446 -1.00 6.97 -2.31
CA ILE A 446 -0.17 7.28 -3.48
C ILE A 446 0.35 8.71 -3.37
N MET A 447 -0.51 9.70 -3.08
CA MET A 447 -0.09 11.09 -2.96
C MET A 447 0.89 11.31 -1.80
N CYS A 448 0.74 10.57 -0.69
CA CYS A 448 1.70 10.54 0.42
C CYS A 448 3.07 9.92 0.05
N HIS A 449 3.32 9.52 -1.19
CA HIS A 449 4.69 9.32 -1.69
C HIS A 449 5.50 10.62 -1.67
N ILE A 450 4.82 11.76 -1.87
CA ILE A 450 5.41 13.10 -1.80
C ILE A 450 5.27 13.68 -0.39
N PRO A 451 6.37 14.14 0.26
CA PRO A 451 6.33 14.71 1.61
C PRO A 451 5.36 15.89 1.81
N VAL A 452 5.19 16.79 0.83
CA VAL A 452 4.24 17.92 0.98
C VAL A 452 2.80 17.45 1.17
N PHE A 453 2.39 16.36 0.53
CA PHE A 453 1.05 15.79 0.73
C PHE A 453 0.94 15.11 2.10
N CYS A 454 2.02 14.54 2.64
CA CYS A 454 2.05 14.06 4.02
C CYS A 454 1.87 15.22 5.01
N TRP A 455 2.46 16.38 4.76
CA TRP A 455 2.28 17.59 5.56
C TRP A 455 0.85 18.16 5.48
N ILE A 456 0.28 18.29 4.28
CA ILE A 456 -1.13 18.70 4.08
C ILE A 456 -2.06 17.72 4.83
N THR A 457 -1.85 16.42 4.63
CA THR A 457 -2.66 15.35 5.26
C THR A 457 -2.53 15.39 6.78
N ALA A 458 -1.32 15.52 7.33
CA ALA A 458 -1.12 15.62 8.77
C ALA A 458 -1.83 16.85 9.36
N THR A 459 -1.68 18.02 8.72
CA THR A 459 -2.31 19.28 9.14
C THR A 459 -3.84 19.16 9.19
N VAL A 460 -4.45 18.59 8.14
CA VAL A 460 -5.90 18.40 8.07
C VAL A 460 -6.41 17.40 9.11
N LEU A 461 -5.76 16.23 9.21
CA LEU A 461 -6.21 15.18 10.12
C LEU A 461 -6.01 15.59 11.59
N GLU A 462 -5.04 16.46 11.90
CA GLU A 462 -4.89 17.01 13.25
C GLU A 462 -6.08 17.91 13.66
N ASP A 463 -6.53 18.84 12.81
CA ASP A 463 -7.70 19.69 13.08
C ASP A 463 -9.00 18.87 13.18
N VAL A 464 -9.21 17.93 12.25
CA VAL A 464 -10.40 17.06 12.26
C VAL A 464 -10.48 16.22 13.53
N LEU A 465 -9.35 15.65 14.00
CA LEU A 465 -9.30 14.86 15.24
C LEU A 465 -9.40 15.71 16.51
N LYS A 466 -8.94 16.97 16.50
CA LYS A 466 -9.13 17.92 17.61
C LYS A 466 -10.60 18.34 17.75
N THR A 467 -11.25 18.67 16.63
CA THR A 467 -12.59 19.26 16.61
C THR A 467 -13.73 18.25 16.71
N LYS A 468 -13.57 17.02 16.20
CA LYS A 468 -14.61 15.98 16.24
C LYS A 468 -14.14 14.73 17.00
N LYS A 469 -14.54 14.61 18.28
CA LYS A 469 -14.43 13.34 19.04
C LYS A 469 -15.29 12.24 18.39
N GLY A 470 -14.69 11.49 17.46
CA GLY A 470 -15.36 10.40 16.73
C GLY A 470 -15.80 10.75 15.30
N GLY A 471 -15.38 11.88 14.73
CA GLY A 471 -15.72 12.22 13.34
C GLY A 471 -15.15 11.23 12.31
N GLU A 472 -15.85 11.12 11.17
CA GLU A 472 -15.30 10.53 9.95
C GLU A 472 -14.08 11.35 9.46
N LEU A 473 -13.14 10.67 8.80
CA LEU A 473 -11.94 11.25 8.22
C LEU A 473 -12.13 11.42 6.70
N PRO A 474 -11.50 12.42 6.06
CA PRO A 474 -11.68 12.70 4.63
C PRO A 474 -11.41 11.48 3.75
N LYS A 475 -12.37 11.12 2.90
CA LYS A 475 -12.40 9.85 2.14
C LYS A 475 -11.64 9.98 0.82
N ASN A 476 -11.84 11.11 0.12
CA ASN A 476 -11.26 11.41 -1.18
C ASN A 476 -10.33 12.66 -1.13
N LEU A 477 -9.63 12.92 -2.23
CA LEU A 477 -8.60 13.97 -2.27
C LEU A 477 -9.23 15.37 -2.22
N THR A 478 -10.38 15.57 -2.84
CA THR A 478 -11.08 16.85 -2.84
C THR A 478 -11.59 17.22 -1.45
N GLU A 479 -12.14 16.27 -0.70
CA GLU A 479 -12.57 16.47 0.69
C GLU A 479 -11.39 16.89 1.59
N LEU A 480 -10.20 16.28 1.39
CA LEU A 480 -8.98 16.67 2.10
C LEU A 480 -8.59 18.13 1.81
N TYR A 481 -8.63 18.56 0.55
CA TYR A 481 -8.24 19.92 0.15
C TYR A 481 -9.27 20.98 0.57
N ILE A 482 -10.55 20.65 0.59
CA ILE A 482 -11.60 21.50 1.18
C ILE A 482 -11.32 21.69 2.68
N HIS A 483 -11.06 20.61 3.41
CA HIS A 483 -10.69 20.72 4.82
C HIS A 483 -9.40 21.51 5.04
N PHE A 484 -8.39 21.36 4.18
CA PHE A 484 -7.17 22.16 4.22
C PHE A 484 -7.48 23.66 4.10
N LEU A 485 -8.31 24.05 3.12
CA LEU A 485 -8.73 25.44 2.94
C LEU A 485 -9.49 25.99 4.16
N VAL A 486 -10.39 25.18 4.75
CA VAL A 486 -11.11 25.53 5.99
C VAL A 486 -10.16 25.71 7.17
N VAL A 487 -9.14 24.86 7.32
CA VAL A 487 -8.11 25.00 8.36
C VAL A 487 -7.32 26.30 8.19
N GLN A 488 -6.93 26.65 6.96
CA GLN A 488 -6.22 27.90 6.69
C GLN A 488 -7.10 29.14 7.00
N ALA A 489 -8.39 29.11 6.64
CA ALA A 489 -9.34 30.18 6.97
C ALA A 489 -9.53 30.36 8.49
N LYS A 490 -9.70 29.25 9.25
CA LYS A 490 -9.74 29.27 10.72
C LYS A 490 -8.45 29.86 11.32
N MET A 491 -7.28 29.38 10.87
CA MET A 491 -5.98 29.82 11.41
C MET A 491 -5.75 31.31 11.23
N LYS A 492 -6.13 31.89 10.08
CA LYS A 492 -6.10 33.34 9.88
C LYS A 492 -6.94 34.06 10.95
N LYS A 493 -8.19 33.65 11.12
CA LYS A 493 -9.14 34.34 12.00
C LYS A 493 -8.69 34.35 13.47
N VAL A 494 -8.21 33.21 13.95
CA VAL A 494 -7.73 33.06 15.34
C VAL A 494 -6.40 33.81 15.58
N LYS A 495 -5.48 33.80 14.61
CA LYS A 495 -4.14 34.40 14.78
C LYS A 495 -4.07 35.90 14.50
N TYR A 496 -4.93 36.44 13.62
CA TYR A 496 -4.81 37.82 13.12
C TYR A 496 -6.08 38.66 13.26
N ASP A 497 -7.27 38.06 13.11
CA ASP A 497 -8.55 38.80 13.20
C ASP A 497 -9.08 38.86 14.66
N GLY A 498 -8.44 38.18 15.61
CA GLY A 498 -8.79 38.18 17.04
C GLY A 498 -10.08 37.43 17.41
N GLY A 499 -10.63 36.65 16.48
CA GLY A 499 -11.89 35.92 16.67
C GLY A 499 -11.74 34.61 17.44
N ALA A 500 -12.85 34.08 17.96
CA ALA A 500 -12.86 32.80 18.67
C ALA A 500 -12.92 31.61 17.70
N GLU A 501 -12.39 30.45 18.10
CA GLU A 501 -12.48 29.19 17.32
C GLU A 501 -13.93 28.75 17.02
N THR A 502 -14.91 29.28 17.77
CA THR A 502 -16.34 28.97 17.65
C THR A 502 -17.07 29.77 16.58
N ASP A 503 -16.46 30.81 16.00
CA ASP A 503 -17.12 31.67 15.04
C ASP A 503 -17.24 31.02 13.64
N PRO A 504 -18.17 31.49 12.77
CA PRO A 504 -18.19 31.07 11.37
C PRO A 504 -16.84 31.30 10.67
N HIS A 505 -16.33 30.27 10.00
CA HIS A 505 -15.01 30.25 9.39
C HIS A 505 -14.91 31.05 8.07
N TRP A 506 -16.04 31.31 7.42
CA TRP A 506 -16.12 32.21 6.25
C TRP A 506 -16.55 33.62 6.66
N SER A 507 -15.59 34.56 6.76
CA SER A 507 -15.89 35.99 6.80
C SER A 507 -16.03 36.57 5.38
N PRO A 508 -16.72 37.72 5.17
CA PRO A 508 -16.82 38.35 3.84
C PRO A 508 -15.46 38.64 3.20
N GLU A 509 -14.49 39.10 4.01
CA GLU A 509 -13.12 39.41 3.60
C GLU A 509 -12.36 38.14 3.21
N SER A 510 -12.59 37.07 3.98
CA SER A 510 -11.95 35.78 3.74
C SER A 510 -12.52 35.09 2.50
N ARG A 511 -13.83 35.19 2.25
CA ARG A 511 -14.46 34.72 1.01
C ARG A 511 -13.89 35.44 -0.20
N LYS A 512 -13.86 36.79 -0.18
CA LYS A 512 -13.29 37.61 -1.26
C LYS A 512 -11.83 37.25 -1.55
N MET A 513 -11.02 37.00 -0.51
CA MET A 513 -9.64 36.58 -0.68
C MET A 513 -9.52 35.22 -1.38
N ILE A 514 -10.33 34.22 -0.98
CA ILE A 514 -10.33 32.90 -1.65
C ILE A 514 -10.79 33.01 -3.11
N GLU A 515 -11.80 33.84 -3.41
CA GLU A 515 -12.25 34.11 -4.78
C GLU A 515 -11.12 34.71 -5.64
N SER A 516 -10.40 35.72 -5.13
CA SER A 516 -9.24 36.33 -5.80
C SER A 516 -8.05 35.36 -5.95
N LEU A 517 -7.76 34.53 -4.93
CA LEU A 517 -6.70 33.51 -5.01
C LEU A 517 -7.04 32.42 -6.01
N GLY A 518 -8.30 32.02 -6.10
CA GLY A 518 -8.79 31.08 -7.10
C GLY A 518 -8.64 31.63 -8.53
N LYS A 519 -8.98 32.91 -8.73
CA LYS A 519 -8.74 33.60 -10.01
C LYS A 519 -7.25 33.59 -10.38
N LEU A 520 -6.39 34.04 -9.46
CA LEU A 520 -4.93 34.05 -9.65
C LEU A 520 -4.40 32.65 -9.96
N ALA A 521 -4.88 31.62 -9.26
CA ALA A 521 -4.48 30.25 -9.49
C ALA A 521 -4.85 29.76 -10.90
N PHE A 522 -6.07 30.06 -11.37
CA PHE A 522 -6.51 29.72 -12.73
C PHE A 522 -5.73 30.49 -13.81
N ASP A 523 -5.63 31.82 -13.68
CA ASP A 523 -4.94 32.68 -14.66
C ASP A 523 -3.46 32.28 -14.82
N GLN A 524 -2.77 31.95 -13.72
CA GLN A 524 -1.38 31.52 -13.78
C GLN A 524 -1.22 30.04 -14.20
N LEU A 525 -2.19 29.17 -13.91
CA LEU A 525 -2.20 27.79 -14.40
C LEU A 525 -2.33 27.74 -15.94
N GLN A 526 -3.22 28.56 -16.52
CA GLN A 526 -3.36 28.69 -17.98
C GLN A 526 -2.10 29.27 -18.64
N LYS A 527 -1.39 30.20 -17.96
CA LYS A 527 -0.10 30.74 -18.41
C LYS A 527 1.08 29.76 -18.24
N GLY A 528 0.89 28.62 -17.56
CA GLY A 528 1.98 27.69 -17.19
C GLY A 528 2.93 28.22 -16.10
N ASN A 529 2.53 29.28 -15.39
CA ASN A 529 3.36 29.98 -14.41
C ASN A 529 3.21 29.38 -13.00
N LEU A 530 4.35 29.04 -12.40
CA LEU A 530 4.48 28.56 -11.02
C LEU A 530 4.86 29.68 -10.04
N ILE A 531 5.34 30.82 -10.57
CA ILE A 531 5.93 31.95 -9.84
C ILE A 531 5.37 33.23 -10.45
N PHE A 532 4.83 34.11 -9.61
CA PHE A 532 4.13 35.34 -10.03
C PHE A 532 4.48 36.53 -9.12
N TYR A 533 4.26 37.75 -9.59
CA TYR A 533 4.76 38.99 -9.01
C TYR A 533 3.67 39.83 -8.34
N GLU A 534 4.08 40.88 -7.64
CA GLU A 534 3.19 41.91 -7.07
C GLU A 534 2.17 42.45 -8.10
N SER A 535 2.56 42.64 -9.36
CA SER A 535 1.67 43.02 -10.46
C SER A 535 0.53 42.02 -10.67
N ASP A 536 0.82 40.72 -10.74
CA ASP A 536 -0.18 39.66 -10.92
C ASP A 536 -1.17 39.61 -9.73
N LEU A 537 -0.70 39.84 -8.49
CA LEU A 537 -1.58 39.93 -7.32
C LEU A 537 -2.52 41.14 -7.44
N THR A 538 -2.02 42.30 -7.87
CA THR A 538 -2.86 43.50 -8.04
C THR A 538 -3.89 43.35 -9.16
N GLU A 539 -3.57 42.65 -10.26
CA GLU A 539 -4.50 42.33 -11.35
C GLU A 539 -5.66 41.43 -10.89
N CYS A 540 -5.40 40.52 -9.94
CA CYS A 540 -6.42 39.69 -9.29
C CYS A 540 -7.11 40.37 -8.10
N GLY A 541 -6.79 41.63 -7.81
CA GLY A 541 -7.42 42.44 -6.75
C GLY A 541 -6.97 42.09 -5.32
N ILE A 542 -5.78 41.50 -5.16
CA ILE A 542 -5.23 41.05 -3.88
C ILE A 542 -4.34 42.14 -3.27
N ASP A 543 -4.63 42.55 -2.04
CA ASP A 543 -3.70 43.37 -1.23
C ASP A 543 -2.58 42.48 -0.65
N ILE A 544 -1.34 42.85 -0.92
CA ILE A 544 -0.10 42.20 -0.44
C ILE A 544 -0.08 42.01 1.08
N ARG A 545 -0.62 42.96 1.85
CA ARG A 545 -0.65 42.87 3.33
C ARG A 545 -1.65 41.81 3.79
N ALA A 546 -2.86 41.82 3.22
CA ALA A 546 -3.84 40.76 3.44
C ALA A 546 -3.35 39.40 2.94
N ALA A 547 -2.57 39.38 1.86
CA ALA A 547 -2.01 38.16 1.28
C ALA A 547 -1.02 37.47 2.24
N SER A 548 -0.13 38.25 2.86
CA SER A 548 0.88 37.76 3.81
C SER A 548 0.31 36.94 4.99
N VAL A 549 -1.00 37.03 5.24
CA VAL A 549 -1.71 36.32 6.30
C VAL A 549 -2.04 34.86 5.94
N TYR A 550 -2.17 34.51 4.65
CA TYR A 550 -2.54 33.17 4.15
C TYR A 550 -1.33 32.26 3.87
N SER A 551 -0.31 32.32 4.75
CA SER A 551 1.01 31.73 4.49
C SER A 551 1.06 30.19 4.32
N GLY A 552 -0.02 29.47 4.66
CA GLY A 552 -0.16 28.04 4.38
C GLY A 552 -0.83 27.69 3.04
N VAL A 553 -1.34 28.67 2.29
CA VAL A 553 -1.89 28.48 0.93
C VAL A 553 -0.86 28.89 -0.13
N PHE A 554 -0.19 30.02 0.10
CA PHE A 554 0.93 30.50 -0.70
C PHE A 554 1.98 31.12 0.21
N THR A 555 3.23 31.02 -0.19
CA THR A 555 4.36 31.59 0.55
C THR A 555 4.81 32.89 -0.09
N GLN A 556 4.85 33.98 0.68
CA GLN A 556 5.67 35.14 0.31
C GLN A 556 7.13 34.71 0.32
N ILE A 557 7.81 34.89 -0.80
CA ILE A 557 9.13 34.29 -1.02
C ILE A 557 10.27 35.09 -0.36
N PHE A 558 10.15 36.42 -0.34
CA PHE A 558 11.18 37.28 0.24
C PHE A 558 10.87 37.62 1.70
N LYS A 559 11.80 37.21 2.58
CA LYS A 559 11.99 37.73 3.92
C LYS A 559 12.81 39.03 3.83
N GLU A 560 12.46 40.05 4.61
CA GLU A 560 13.32 41.24 4.77
C GLU A 560 14.65 40.84 5.42
N GLU A 561 15.75 40.78 4.65
CA GLU A 561 17.12 40.80 5.19
C GLU A 561 18.13 41.20 4.07
N ARG A 562 18.33 42.52 3.92
CA ARG A 562 19.45 43.21 3.24
C ARG A 562 19.86 42.76 1.82
N GLY A 563 19.10 43.21 0.82
CA GLY A 563 19.51 43.30 -0.60
C GLY A 563 18.90 44.55 -1.25
N LEU A 564 19.58 45.16 -2.24
CA LEU A 564 19.27 46.51 -2.74
C LEU A 564 18.09 46.62 -3.73
N TYR A 565 17.51 45.50 -4.15
CA TYR A 565 16.39 45.44 -5.09
C TYR A 565 15.26 44.56 -4.53
N GLN A 566 14.02 45.05 -4.54
CA GLN A 566 12.86 44.41 -3.89
C GLN A 566 11.60 44.38 -4.78
N ASP A 567 11.52 43.43 -5.71
CA ASP A 567 10.23 43.00 -6.25
C ASP A 567 9.72 41.79 -5.46
N LYS A 568 8.48 41.86 -4.97
CA LYS A 568 7.93 40.77 -4.14
C LYS A 568 7.47 39.58 -5.00
N VAL A 569 8.24 38.51 -4.79
CA VAL A 569 8.12 37.12 -5.22
C VAL A 569 6.93 36.32 -4.62
N PHE A 570 5.99 35.69 -5.35
CA PHE A 570 5.00 34.79 -4.76
C PHE A 570 4.86 33.45 -5.51
N CYS A 571 4.55 32.37 -4.77
CA CYS A 571 4.15 31.07 -5.31
C CYS A 571 3.19 30.35 -4.36
N PHE A 572 2.36 29.44 -4.88
CA PHE A 572 1.59 28.51 -4.06
C PHE A 572 2.51 27.49 -3.37
N VAL A 573 2.08 26.91 -2.24
CA VAL A 573 2.88 25.91 -1.48
C VAL A 573 3.18 24.66 -2.32
N HIS A 574 2.26 24.30 -3.22
CA HIS A 574 2.43 23.21 -4.18
C HIS A 574 1.53 23.41 -5.40
N LEU A 575 1.88 22.84 -6.56
CA LEU A 575 1.08 22.91 -7.79
C LEU A 575 -0.35 22.38 -7.58
N SER A 576 -0.51 21.29 -6.82
CA SER A 576 -1.84 20.78 -6.45
C SER A 576 -2.74 21.78 -5.71
N VAL A 577 -2.16 22.74 -4.97
CA VAL A 577 -2.94 23.80 -4.29
C VAL A 577 -3.42 24.83 -5.31
N GLN A 578 -2.58 25.15 -6.30
CA GLN A 578 -2.95 25.99 -7.45
C GLN A 578 -4.04 25.31 -8.29
N GLU A 579 -3.89 24.04 -8.65
CA GLU A 579 -4.91 23.27 -9.39
C GLU A 579 -6.24 23.17 -8.64
N PHE A 580 -6.21 22.93 -7.32
CA PHE A 580 -7.42 22.90 -6.48
C PHE A 580 -8.12 24.27 -6.45
N LEU A 581 -7.37 25.36 -6.24
CA LEU A 581 -7.94 26.71 -6.19
C LEU A 581 -8.46 27.16 -7.56
N ALA A 582 -7.79 26.76 -8.65
CA ALA A 582 -8.27 26.97 -10.01
C ALA A 582 -9.59 26.20 -10.26
N ALA A 583 -9.65 24.91 -9.91
CA ALA A 583 -10.88 24.12 -10.03
C ALA A 583 -12.03 24.71 -9.21
N LEU A 584 -11.74 25.17 -7.98
CA LEU A 584 -12.69 25.87 -7.12
C LEU A 584 -13.18 27.18 -7.76
N HIS A 585 -12.30 27.98 -8.37
CA HIS A 585 -12.68 29.22 -9.06
C HIS A 585 -13.57 28.98 -10.27
N VAL A 586 -13.21 28.01 -11.12
CA VAL A 586 -13.99 27.65 -12.32
C VAL A 586 -15.36 27.12 -11.91
N HIS A 587 -15.42 26.22 -10.93
CA HIS A 587 -16.67 25.73 -10.35
C HIS A 587 -17.54 26.87 -9.79
N LEU A 588 -16.98 27.74 -8.93
CA LEU A 588 -17.70 28.86 -8.33
C LEU A 588 -18.20 29.86 -9.38
N THR A 589 -17.42 30.14 -10.41
CA THR A 589 -17.80 31.08 -11.47
C THR A 589 -18.97 30.52 -12.27
N PHE A 590 -18.85 29.29 -12.77
CA PHE A 590 -19.94 28.64 -13.51
C PHE A 590 -21.23 28.54 -12.68
N ILE A 591 -21.12 28.13 -11.41
CA ILE A 591 -22.26 27.96 -10.50
C ILE A 591 -22.95 29.30 -10.15
N ASN A 592 -22.20 30.41 -10.05
CA ASN A 592 -22.75 31.72 -9.68
C ASN A 592 -23.20 32.59 -10.86
N SER A 593 -22.61 32.45 -12.06
CA SER A 593 -22.89 33.33 -13.21
C SER A 593 -23.18 32.61 -14.54
N GLY A 594 -23.10 31.27 -14.57
CA GLY A 594 -23.27 30.46 -15.79
C GLY A 594 -22.10 30.52 -16.78
N ILE A 595 -21.02 31.24 -16.47
CA ILE A 595 -19.89 31.44 -17.39
C ILE A 595 -18.95 30.23 -17.33
N ASN A 596 -18.79 29.51 -18.45
CA ASN A 596 -17.80 28.46 -18.57
C ASN A 596 -16.42 29.05 -18.88
N LEU A 597 -15.53 29.11 -17.89
CA LEU A 597 -14.16 29.61 -18.07
C LEU A 597 -13.26 28.66 -18.88
N LEU A 598 -13.73 27.46 -19.23
CA LEU A 598 -12.98 26.48 -20.01
C LEU A 598 -13.21 26.60 -21.53
N GLU A 599 -14.21 27.37 -21.98
CA GLU A 599 -14.51 27.56 -23.41
C GLU A 599 -13.70 28.74 -24.01
N GLU A 600 -13.15 28.55 -25.21
CA GLU A 600 -12.40 29.60 -25.93
C GLU A 600 -13.30 30.74 -26.41
N GLU A 601 -14.56 30.46 -26.79
CA GLU A 601 -15.56 31.45 -27.18
C GLU A 601 -16.51 31.78 -26.02
N GLN A 602 -16.21 32.86 -25.29
CA GLN A 602 -17.07 33.32 -24.19
C GLN A 602 -18.45 33.79 -24.70
N THR A 603 -19.49 32.98 -24.50
CA THR A 603 -20.87 33.38 -24.78
C THR A 603 -21.32 34.46 -23.78
N THR A 604 -21.53 35.69 -24.28
CA THR A 604 -21.72 36.91 -23.47
C THR A 604 -23.08 37.03 -22.75
N THR A 605 -23.81 35.94 -22.59
CA THR A 605 -25.13 35.92 -21.93
C THR A 605 -25.00 35.68 -20.43
N GLN A 606 -24.87 36.76 -19.64
CA GLN A 606 -25.01 36.68 -18.18
C GLN A 606 -26.39 36.11 -17.80
N MET A 607 -26.41 34.89 -17.27
CA MET A 607 -27.61 34.22 -16.77
C MET A 607 -27.62 34.19 -15.23
N SER A 608 -28.81 34.15 -14.64
CA SER A 608 -28.97 34.31 -13.20
C SER A 608 -28.71 33.04 -12.38
N LYS A 609 -28.82 31.84 -12.99
CA LYS A 609 -28.28 30.53 -12.54
C LYS A 609 -28.22 29.56 -13.75
N PRO A 610 -27.22 28.66 -13.84
CA PRO A 610 -27.22 27.60 -14.85
C PRO A 610 -28.29 26.53 -14.56
N ASN A 611 -28.80 25.88 -15.62
CA ASN A 611 -29.76 24.79 -15.53
C ASN A 611 -29.09 23.40 -15.42
N GLN A 612 -29.89 22.34 -15.20
CA GLN A 612 -29.35 20.97 -14.99
C GLN A 612 -28.64 20.39 -16.23
N TYR A 613 -29.06 20.78 -17.43
CA TYR A 613 -28.46 20.33 -18.69
C TYR A 613 -27.13 21.03 -18.96
N GLU A 614 -27.05 22.33 -18.69
CA GLU A 614 -25.81 23.12 -18.75
C GLU A 614 -24.77 22.62 -17.74
N LEU A 615 -25.18 22.31 -16.50
CA LEU A 615 -24.31 21.70 -15.49
C LEU A 615 -23.71 20.37 -15.97
N LYS A 616 -24.53 19.52 -16.60
CA LYS A 616 -24.07 18.25 -17.17
C LYS A 616 -23.04 18.49 -18.28
N LEU A 617 -23.35 19.33 -19.27
CA LEU A 617 -22.44 19.64 -20.38
C LEU A 617 -21.11 20.24 -19.90
N PHE A 618 -21.15 21.12 -18.90
CA PHE A 618 -19.95 21.71 -18.30
C PHE A 618 -18.98 20.64 -17.74
N TYR A 619 -19.46 19.68 -16.95
CA TYR A 619 -18.61 18.60 -16.46
C TYR A 619 -18.16 17.63 -17.56
N GLN A 620 -18.99 17.38 -18.58
CA GLN A 620 -18.59 16.54 -19.72
C GLN A 620 -17.48 17.20 -20.55
N SER A 621 -17.61 18.50 -20.85
CA SER A 621 -16.59 19.31 -21.53
C SER A 621 -15.26 19.32 -20.77
N ALA A 622 -15.29 19.45 -19.44
CA ALA A 622 -14.07 19.37 -18.62
C ALA A 622 -13.38 17.98 -18.70
N VAL A 623 -14.14 16.89 -18.79
CA VAL A 623 -13.59 15.53 -19.01
C VAL A 623 -12.92 15.45 -20.39
N GLU A 624 -13.55 15.99 -21.43
CA GLU A 624 -13.02 15.99 -22.79
C GLU A 624 -11.72 16.80 -22.91
N GLN A 625 -11.63 17.99 -22.31
CA GLN A 625 -10.40 18.79 -22.32
C GLN A 625 -9.24 18.09 -21.61
N ALA A 626 -9.49 17.42 -20.48
CA ALA A 626 -8.45 16.64 -19.81
C ALA A 626 -8.00 15.43 -20.66
N LEU A 627 -8.90 14.80 -21.41
CA LEU A 627 -8.56 13.72 -22.35
C LEU A 627 -7.83 14.23 -23.60
N GLN A 628 -8.07 15.48 -24.03
CA GLN A 628 -7.31 16.11 -25.11
C GLN A 628 -5.90 16.53 -24.66
N SER A 629 -5.69 16.81 -23.38
CA SER A 629 -4.38 17.14 -22.81
C SER A 629 -3.34 16.04 -23.10
N PRO A 630 -2.22 16.34 -23.79
CA PRO A 630 -1.17 15.34 -24.04
C PRO A 630 -0.47 14.98 -22.72
N ASN A 631 0.01 15.99 -21.99
CA ASN A 631 0.88 15.80 -20.82
C ASN A 631 0.10 15.53 -19.52
N GLY A 632 -1.22 15.78 -19.49
CA GLY A 632 -2.07 15.54 -18.32
C GLY A 632 -2.09 16.64 -17.28
N TYR A 633 -1.79 17.88 -17.68
CA TYR A 633 -1.78 19.04 -16.77
C TYR A 633 -3.17 19.43 -16.23
N LEU A 634 -4.24 18.86 -16.79
CA LEU A 634 -5.62 19.01 -16.29
C LEU A 634 -6.08 17.78 -15.48
N ASP A 635 -5.26 16.74 -15.33
CA ASP A 635 -5.69 15.47 -14.70
C ASP A 635 -6.13 15.67 -13.25
N LEU A 636 -5.35 16.43 -12.45
CA LEU A 636 -5.67 16.68 -11.04
C LEU A 636 -6.68 17.83 -10.88
N PHE A 637 -6.61 18.87 -11.72
CA PHE A 637 -7.68 19.86 -11.86
C PHE A 637 -9.06 19.21 -12.07
N LEU A 638 -9.18 18.24 -12.98
CA LEU A 638 -10.44 17.54 -13.26
C LEU A 638 -10.93 16.73 -12.06
N ARG A 639 -10.03 16.01 -11.37
CA ARG A 639 -10.35 15.27 -10.13
C ARG A 639 -11.00 16.20 -9.10
N PHE A 640 -10.40 17.37 -8.86
CA PHE A 640 -10.95 18.38 -7.95
C PHE A 640 -12.28 18.98 -8.45
N LEU A 641 -12.40 19.30 -9.74
CA LEU A 641 -13.61 19.90 -10.31
C LEU A 641 -14.82 18.97 -10.18
N LEU A 642 -14.62 17.66 -10.39
CA LEU A 642 -15.65 16.63 -10.21
C LEU A 642 -15.92 16.36 -8.72
N GLY A 643 -14.90 16.31 -7.86
CA GLY A 643 -15.11 16.20 -6.41
C GLY A 643 -15.92 17.37 -5.83
N LEU A 644 -15.79 18.58 -6.40
CA LEU A 644 -16.58 19.76 -6.02
C LEU A 644 -18.06 19.68 -6.45
N SER A 645 -18.43 18.80 -7.39
CA SER A 645 -19.83 18.60 -7.79
C SER A 645 -20.64 17.78 -6.76
N LEU A 646 -19.97 17.15 -5.78
CA LEU A 646 -20.64 16.40 -4.72
C LEU A 646 -21.26 17.31 -3.66
N GLN A 647 -22.54 17.04 -3.34
CA GLN A 647 -23.28 17.77 -2.30
C GLN A 647 -22.62 17.69 -0.91
N SER A 648 -21.96 16.59 -0.57
CA SER A 648 -21.19 16.45 0.68
C SER A 648 -20.06 17.48 0.77
N ASN A 649 -19.33 17.65 -0.33
CA ASN A 649 -18.20 18.55 -0.44
C ASN A 649 -18.66 20.03 -0.49
N GLN A 650 -19.78 20.30 -1.16
CA GLN A 650 -20.42 21.62 -1.16
C GLN A 650 -20.93 22.02 0.24
N THR A 651 -21.39 21.05 1.04
CA THR A 651 -21.82 21.29 2.44
C THR A 651 -20.64 21.71 3.33
N LEU A 652 -19.43 21.19 3.08
CA LEU A 652 -18.20 21.64 3.77
C LEU A 652 -17.78 23.07 3.36
N LEU A 653 -18.24 23.55 2.21
CA LEU A 653 -18.05 24.92 1.70
C LEU A 653 -19.28 25.82 1.95
N GLN A 654 -20.22 25.42 2.82
CA GLN A 654 -21.41 26.21 3.16
C GLN A 654 -20.99 27.55 3.77
N GLY A 655 -21.35 28.67 3.11
CA GLY A 655 -20.87 30.00 3.46
C GLY A 655 -19.75 30.55 2.56
N LEU A 656 -19.24 29.76 1.62
CA LEU A 656 -18.54 30.24 0.42
C LEU A 656 -19.47 30.11 -0.81
N LEU A 657 -20.15 28.97 -0.94
CA LEU A 657 -21.23 28.75 -1.90
C LEU A 657 -22.57 29.33 -1.40
N LYS A 658 -23.40 29.81 -2.34
CA LYS A 658 -24.85 29.95 -2.14
C LYS A 658 -25.47 28.57 -2.36
N GLU A 659 -26.35 28.11 -1.46
CA GLU A 659 -26.94 26.77 -1.56
C GLU A 659 -27.61 26.53 -2.93
N ILE A 660 -27.10 25.52 -3.62
CA ILE A 660 -27.63 25.02 -4.88
C ILE A 660 -27.72 23.50 -4.72
N GLY A 661 -28.92 22.97 -4.91
CA GLY A 661 -29.14 21.53 -4.95
C GLY A 661 -28.62 20.95 -6.26
N VAL A 662 -27.31 20.78 -6.38
CA VAL A 662 -26.73 19.94 -7.44
C VAL A 662 -27.23 18.52 -7.18
N ASN A 663 -28.15 18.07 -8.03
CA ASN A 663 -28.85 16.80 -7.85
C ASN A 663 -27.88 15.63 -8.02
N SER A 664 -27.95 14.62 -7.14
CA SER A 664 -27.16 13.38 -7.23
C SER A 664 -27.29 12.70 -8.60
N GLN A 665 -28.44 12.89 -9.27
CA GLN A 665 -28.69 12.47 -10.65
C GLN A 665 -27.63 12.95 -11.65
N ILE A 666 -27.18 14.21 -11.56
CA ILE A 666 -26.19 14.78 -12.49
C ILE A 666 -24.84 14.06 -12.33
N ASN A 667 -24.42 13.83 -11.09
CA ASN A 667 -23.16 13.12 -10.79
C ASN A 667 -23.21 11.67 -11.26
N GLN A 668 -24.36 10.99 -11.17
CA GLN A 668 -24.55 9.65 -11.72
C GLN A 668 -24.48 9.62 -13.25
N GLU A 669 -24.98 10.65 -13.94
CA GLU A 669 -24.89 10.77 -15.40
C GLU A 669 -23.47 11.12 -15.87
N VAL A 670 -22.74 11.99 -15.16
CA VAL A 670 -21.33 12.28 -15.43
C VAL A 670 -20.46 11.05 -15.17
N ALA A 671 -20.70 10.32 -14.06
CA ALA A 671 -20.03 9.05 -13.79
C ALA A 671 -20.36 7.99 -14.87
N LYS A 672 -21.58 7.98 -15.43
CA LYS A 672 -21.94 7.13 -16.57
C LYS A 672 -21.12 7.49 -17.81
N TYR A 673 -21.01 8.78 -18.13
CA TYR A 673 -20.19 9.25 -19.25
C TYR A 673 -18.71 8.89 -19.11
N ILE A 674 -18.15 9.06 -17.91
CA ILE A 674 -16.76 8.67 -17.62
C ILE A 674 -16.56 7.15 -17.78
N ARG A 675 -17.51 6.31 -17.34
CA ARG A 675 -17.46 4.85 -17.56
C ARG A 675 -17.51 4.46 -19.04
N GLU A 676 -18.29 5.19 -19.84
CA GLU A 676 -18.37 4.96 -21.30
C GLU A 676 -17.03 5.31 -21.96
N ASN A 677 -16.42 6.45 -21.61
CA ASN A 677 -15.08 6.84 -22.07
C ASN A 677 -13.97 5.84 -21.68
N ILE A 678 -14.02 5.25 -20.47
CA ILE A 678 -13.08 4.18 -20.05
C ILE A 678 -13.22 2.90 -20.91
N GLY A 679 -14.38 2.69 -21.55
CA GLY A 679 -14.61 1.60 -22.48
C GLY A 679 -13.95 1.79 -23.85
N GLU A 680 -13.63 3.02 -24.23
CA GLU A 680 -12.92 3.33 -25.47
C GLU A 680 -11.41 3.04 -25.36
N ASN A 681 -10.69 3.00 -26.49
CA ASN A 681 -9.27 2.61 -26.55
C ASN A 681 -8.32 3.73 -26.06
N LEU A 682 -8.49 4.15 -24.81
CA LEU A 682 -7.62 5.11 -24.11
C LEU A 682 -6.29 4.47 -23.67
N SER A 683 -5.28 5.30 -23.42
CA SER A 683 -4.03 4.84 -22.78
C SER A 683 -4.28 4.48 -21.31
N PRO A 684 -3.50 3.53 -20.73
CA PRO A 684 -3.66 3.12 -19.34
C PRO A 684 -3.63 4.29 -18.33
N GLU A 685 -2.79 5.29 -18.58
CA GLU A 685 -2.64 6.51 -17.77
C GLU A 685 -3.95 7.32 -17.75
N ARG A 686 -4.57 7.52 -18.92
CA ARG A 686 -5.84 8.25 -19.03
C ARG A 686 -6.99 7.49 -18.37
N SER A 687 -7.04 6.18 -18.54
CA SER A 687 -8.05 5.33 -17.88
C SER A 687 -7.91 5.31 -16.36
N ILE A 688 -6.69 5.33 -15.83
CA ILE A 688 -6.42 5.47 -14.39
C ILE A 688 -6.86 6.86 -13.90
N ASN A 689 -6.57 7.93 -14.64
CA ASN A 689 -7.05 9.26 -14.28
C ASN A 689 -8.60 9.32 -14.21
N LEU A 690 -9.28 8.81 -15.23
CA LEU A 690 -10.75 8.71 -15.24
C LEU A 690 -11.29 7.82 -14.09
N PHE A 691 -10.56 6.77 -13.70
CA PHE A 691 -10.92 5.98 -12.52
C PHE A 691 -10.76 6.76 -11.21
N HIS A 692 -9.71 7.58 -11.06
CA HIS A 692 -9.61 8.51 -9.94
C HIS A 692 -10.76 9.53 -9.94
N CYS A 693 -11.19 10.04 -11.10
CA CYS A 693 -12.37 10.88 -11.21
C CYS A 693 -13.67 10.19 -10.73
N LEU A 694 -13.85 8.89 -11.02
CA LEU A 694 -14.98 8.11 -10.46
C LEU A 694 -14.89 7.99 -8.93
N ASN A 695 -13.70 7.81 -8.37
CA ASN A 695 -13.50 7.78 -6.91
C ASN A 695 -13.77 9.14 -6.26
N GLU A 696 -13.41 10.27 -6.88
CA GLU A 696 -13.77 11.61 -6.39
C GLU A 696 -15.29 11.88 -6.46
N LEU A 697 -16.01 11.23 -7.38
CA LEU A 697 -17.48 11.21 -7.43
C LEU A 697 -18.12 10.17 -6.47
N ASN A 698 -17.31 9.45 -5.67
CA ASN A 698 -17.72 8.31 -4.83
C ASN A 698 -18.48 7.20 -5.61
N ASP A 699 -18.21 7.03 -6.91
CA ASP A 699 -18.84 6.03 -7.75
C ASP A 699 -17.97 4.77 -7.86
N HIS A 700 -18.28 3.78 -7.01
CA HIS A 700 -17.65 2.46 -7.06
C HIS A 700 -18.35 1.50 -8.03
N SER A 701 -19.41 1.95 -8.72
CA SER A 701 -20.26 1.08 -9.54
C SER A 701 -19.53 0.49 -10.74
N LEU A 702 -18.44 1.09 -11.23
CA LEU A 702 -17.61 0.45 -12.26
C LEU A 702 -16.94 -0.83 -11.72
N VAL A 703 -16.44 -0.78 -10.48
CA VAL A 703 -15.82 -1.94 -9.82
C VAL A 703 -16.87 -3.01 -9.54
N GLU A 704 -18.01 -2.63 -8.96
CA GLU A 704 -19.12 -3.53 -8.68
C GLU A 704 -19.70 -4.14 -9.96
N ARG A 705 -19.87 -3.36 -11.04
CA ARG A 705 -20.33 -3.87 -12.34
C ARG A 705 -19.33 -4.80 -12.98
N ILE A 706 -18.03 -4.51 -12.92
CA ILE A 706 -17.00 -5.45 -13.39
C ILE A 706 -17.11 -6.73 -12.55
N GLN A 707 -17.06 -6.66 -11.22
CA GLN A 707 -17.23 -7.81 -10.33
C GLN A 707 -18.51 -8.62 -10.61
N GLN A 708 -19.68 -7.99 -10.78
CA GLN A 708 -20.95 -8.65 -11.10
C GLN A 708 -20.96 -9.28 -12.49
N SER A 709 -20.41 -8.59 -13.50
CA SER A 709 -20.29 -9.12 -14.88
C SER A 709 -19.38 -10.35 -14.92
N LEU A 710 -18.31 -10.32 -14.12
CA LEU A 710 -17.33 -11.40 -14.01
C LEU A 710 -17.87 -12.57 -13.15
N THR A 711 -18.61 -12.30 -12.07
CA THR A 711 -19.15 -13.32 -11.15
C THR A 711 -20.40 -14.03 -11.69
N SER A 712 -21.19 -13.37 -12.56
CA SER A 712 -22.46 -13.92 -13.07
C SER A 712 -22.31 -15.01 -14.15
N GLY A 713 -21.08 -15.38 -14.54
CA GLY A 713 -20.82 -16.48 -15.48
C GLY A 713 -21.20 -16.22 -16.94
N ASN A 714 -21.79 -15.06 -17.27
CA ASN A 714 -22.16 -14.63 -18.63
C ASN A 714 -20.92 -14.19 -19.46
N LEU A 715 -19.81 -14.91 -19.35
CA LEU A 715 -18.48 -14.44 -19.74
C LEU A 715 -18.02 -14.75 -21.18
N PHE A 716 -18.90 -15.27 -22.03
CA PHE A 716 -18.59 -15.44 -23.46
C PHE A 716 -18.70 -14.14 -24.29
N THR A 717 -19.23 -13.04 -23.72
CA THR A 717 -19.55 -11.82 -24.49
C THR A 717 -18.86 -10.53 -24.03
N VAL A 718 -18.32 -10.43 -22.81
CA VAL A 718 -17.70 -9.20 -22.29
C VAL A 718 -16.18 -9.25 -22.36
N LYS A 719 -15.63 -8.88 -23.52
CA LYS A 719 -14.18 -8.70 -23.71
C LYS A 719 -13.74 -7.36 -23.13
N LEU A 720 -13.16 -7.36 -21.93
CA LEU A 720 -12.57 -6.16 -21.32
C LEU A 720 -11.42 -5.59 -22.19
N SER A 721 -11.38 -4.27 -22.31
CA SER A 721 -10.28 -3.57 -23.01
C SER A 721 -8.97 -3.61 -22.19
N PRO A 722 -7.79 -3.42 -22.81
CA PRO A 722 -6.51 -3.31 -22.08
C PRO A 722 -6.53 -2.22 -20.99
N ALA A 723 -7.26 -1.13 -21.23
CA ALA A 723 -7.53 -0.06 -20.27
C ALA A 723 -8.33 -0.57 -19.06
N GLN A 724 -9.43 -1.28 -19.28
CA GLN A 724 -10.26 -1.86 -18.22
C GLN A 724 -9.50 -2.92 -17.41
N TRP A 725 -8.69 -3.76 -18.06
CA TRP A 725 -7.79 -4.69 -17.36
C TRP A 725 -6.76 -3.95 -16.49
N SER A 726 -6.14 -2.89 -17.01
CA SER A 726 -5.18 -2.08 -16.27
C SER A 726 -5.82 -1.41 -15.05
N ALA A 727 -7.04 -0.89 -15.20
CA ALA A 727 -7.83 -0.34 -14.09
C ALA A 727 -8.19 -1.42 -13.05
N LEU A 728 -8.65 -2.60 -13.47
CA LEU A 728 -8.97 -3.71 -12.57
C LEU A 728 -7.74 -4.18 -11.77
N VAL A 729 -6.59 -4.35 -12.44
CA VAL A 729 -5.33 -4.69 -11.77
C VAL A 729 -4.93 -3.61 -10.76
N PHE A 730 -5.06 -2.34 -11.12
CA PHE A 730 -4.79 -1.23 -10.21
C PHE A 730 -5.70 -1.26 -8.97
N ILE A 731 -7.02 -1.48 -9.15
CA ILE A 731 -7.98 -1.62 -8.05
C ILE A 731 -7.60 -2.78 -7.11
N LEU A 732 -7.34 -3.97 -7.65
CA LEU A 732 -7.05 -5.16 -6.85
C LEU A 732 -5.72 -5.07 -6.10
N LEU A 733 -4.71 -4.43 -6.70
CA LEU A 733 -3.45 -4.12 -6.01
C LEU A 733 -3.57 -3.01 -4.95
N SER A 734 -4.69 -2.28 -4.95
CA SER A 734 -4.96 -1.17 -4.03
C SER A 734 -5.90 -1.55 -2.89
N SER A 735 -6.59 -2.69 -2.99
CA SER A 735 -7.45 -3.22 -1.94
C SER A 735 -6.64 -4.13 -1.01
N GLU A 736 -6.20 -3.61 0.16
CA GLU A 736 -5.49 -4.43 1.17
C GLU A 736 -6.31 -5.68 1.59
N LYS A 737 -7.65 -5.63 1.49
CA LYS A 737 -8.54 -6.75 1.83
C LYS A 737 -8.44 -7.94 0.86
N ASP A 738 -8.13 -7.69 -0.42
CA ASP A 738 -8.14 -8.72 -1.48
C ASP A 738 -6.74 -9.31 -1.76
N LEU A 739 -5.69 -8.78 -1.13
CA LEU A 739 -4.31 -9.27 -1.30
C LEU A 739 -3.95 -10.48 -0.42
N ASN A 740 -4.77 -10.84 0.58
CA ASN A 740 -4.52 -12.07 1.32
C ASN A 740 -4.86 -13.30 0.49
N GLU A 741 -6.07 -13.38 -0.07
CA GLU A 741 -6.56 -14.50 -0.89
C GLU A 741 -7.16 -14.00 -2.20
N PHE A 742 -6.46 -14.25 -3.30
CA PHE A 742 -6.91 -13.96 -4.66
C PHE A 742 -7.50 -15.23 -5.30
N ASP A 743 -8.79 -15.22 -5.65
CA ASP A 743 -9.43 -16.31 -6.40
C ASP A 743 -9.73 -15.84 -7.82
N LEU A 744 -9.04 -16.44 -8.80
CA LEU A 744 -9.15 -16.10 -10.22
C LEU A 744 -10.59 -16.28 -10.74
N ARG A 745 -11.37 -17.22 -10.19
CA ARG A 745 -12.77 -17.46 -10.60
C ARG A 745 -13.70 -16.28 -10.31
N LYS A 746 -13.38 -15.45 -9.30
CA LYS A 746 -14.13 -14.22 -8.99
C LYS A 746 -13.98 -13.14 -10.06
N TYR A 747 -13.00 -13.29 -10.96
CA TYR A 747 -12.66 -12.30 -11.99
C TYR A 747 -12.69 -12.89 -13.39
N SER A 748 -11.94 -13.95 -13.68
CA SER A 748 -11.95 -14.56 -15.02
C SER A 748 -11.31 -15.94 -14.97
N ALA A 749 -12.14 -16.98 -15.00
CA ALA A 749 -11.72 -18.37 -15.10
C ALA A 749 -11.18 -18.72 -16.52
N SER A 750 -10.13 -18.02 -16.95
CA SER A 750 -9.49 -18.16 -18.27
C SER A 750 -8.00 -17.85 -18.23
N GLU A 751 -7.26 -18.37 -19.21
CA GLU A 751 -5.83 -18.05 -19.42
C GLU A 751 -5.62 -16.56 -19.72
N GLU A 752 -6.45 -15.93 -20.57
CA GLU A 752 -6.37 -14.49 -20.86
C GLU A 752 -6.54 -13.64 -19.59
N GLY A 753 -7.50 -13.99 -18.73
CA GLY A 753 -7.73 -13.32 -17.46
C GLY A 753 -6.54 -13.43 -16.52
N LEU A 754 -5.97 -14.63 -16.40
CA LEU A 754 -4.73 -14.84 -15.63
C LEU A 754 -3.60 -13.95 -16.15
N MET A 755 -3.39 -13.88 -17.48
CA MET A 755 -2.29 -13.11 -18.08
C MET A 755 -2.33 -11.61 -17.71
N TRP A 756 -3.52 -11.01 -17.62
CA TRP A 756 -3.68 -9.63 -17.13
C TRP A 756 -3.52 -9.53 -15.60
N LEU A 757 -4.00 -10.52 -14.85
CA LEU A 757 -4.03 -10.52 -13.38
C LEU A 757 -2.74 -11.03 -12.71
N LEU A 758 -1.70 -11.45 -13.46
CA LEU A 758 -0.38 -11.83 -12.95
C LEU A 758 0.22 -10.87 -11.89
N PRO A 759 0.06 -9.53 -11.99
CA PRO A 759 0.55 -8.61 -10.96
C PRO A 759 -0.14 -8.83 -9.60
N VAL A 760 -1.44 -9.16 -9.61
CA VAL A 760 -2.25 -9.44 -8.42
C VAL A 760 -1.83 -10.77 -7.80
N VAL A 761 -1.70 -11.83 -8.62
CA VAL A 761 -1.16 -13.15 -8.21
C VAL A 761 0.21 -13.00 -7.55
N LYS A 762 1.08 -12.14 -8.11
CA LYS A 762 2.42 -11.89 -7.55
C LYS A 762 2.36 -11.19 -6.19
N ALA A 763 1.40 -10.30 -5.99
CA ALA A 763 1.24 -9.53 -4.76
C ALA A 763 0.52 -10.33 -3.65
N SER A 764 -0.32 -11.31 -4.01
CA SER A 764 -1.13 -12.05 -3.05
C SER A 764 -0.35 -13.05 -2.19
N SER A 765 -0.88 -13.39 -1.02
CA SER A 765 -0.31 -14.45 -0.16
C SER A 765 -0.80 -15.85 -0.54
N LYS A 766 -2.05 -15.94 -1.01
CA LYS A 766 -2.71 -17.16 -1.47
C LYS A 766 -3.39 -16.89 -2.81
N SER A 767 -3.15 -17.75 -3.79
CA SER A 767 -3.81 -17.69 -5.10
C SER A 767 -4.55 -18.99 -5.39
N LEU A 768 -5.86 -18.86 -5.64
CA LEU A 768 -6.76 -19.94 -6.05
C LEU A 768 -7.08 -19.77 -7.54
N MET A 769 -6.82 -20.81 -8.33
CA MET A 769 -7.09 -20.84 -9.78
C MET A 769 -7.79 -22.13 -10.18
N ILE A 770 -8.62 -22.66 -9.28
CA ILE A 770 -9.25 -23.97 -9.39
C ILE A 770 -10.16 -23.99 -10.63
N GLY A 771 -10.00 -24.95 -11.53
CA GLY A 771 -10.89 -25.13 -12.69
C GLY A 771 -10.95 -23.94 -13.67
N CYS A 772 -9.88 -23.16 -13.82
CA CYS A 772 -9.82 -21.95 -14.65
C CYS A 772 -9.39 -22.19 -16.11
N ASN A 773 -9.47 -23.43 -16.60
CA ASN A 773 -9.02 -23.85 -17.95
C ASN A 773 -7.59 -23.40 -18.30
N LEU A 774 -6.69 -23.38 -17.32
CA LEU A 774 -5.30 -22.97 -17.52
C LEU A 774 -4.50 -24.03 -18.30
N LEU A 775 -3.59 -23.57 -19.17
CA LEU A 775 -2.78 -24.40 -20.07
C LEU A 775 -1.27 -24.18 -19.84
N SER A 776 -0.44 -24.72 -20.75
CA SER A 776 1.03 -24.63 -20.67
C SER A 776 1.59 -23.19 -20.75
N ARG A 777 0.89 -22.26 -21.43
CA ARG A 777 1.29 -20.84 -21.49
C ARG A 777 1.11 -20.15 -20.14
N SER A 778 -0.02 -20.40 -19.46
CA SER A 778 -0.24 -19.99 -18.06
C SER A 778 0.89 -20.47 -17.14
N CYS A 779 1.34 -21.73 -17.30
CA CYS A 779 2.44 -22.29 -16.50
C CYS A 779 3.75 -21.50 -16.65
N LYS A 780 4.11 -21.09 -17.87
CA LYS A 780 5.29 -20.27 -18.14
C LYS A 780 5.18 -18.88 -17.48
N ALA A 781 3.99 -18.27 -17.52
CA ALA A 781 3.74 -16.99 -16.88
C ALA A 781 3.88 -17.09 -15.35
N LEU A 782 3.29 -18.12 -14.75
CA LEU A 782 3.37 -18.40 -13.31
C LEU A 782 4.81 -18.68 -12.84
N SER A 783 5.66 -19.34 -13.64
CA SER A 783 7.09 -19.49 -13.34
C SER A 783 7.79 -18.14 -13.09
N SER A 784 7.46 -17.14 -13.91
CA SER A 784 8.01 -15.77 -13.78
C SER A 784 7.47 -15.01 -12.55
N VAL A 785 6.32 -15.43 -12.01
CA VAL A 785 5.74 -14.92 -10.76
C VAL A 785 6.39 -15.60 -9.57
N LEU A 786 6.47 -16.93 -9.56
CA LEU A 786 7.08 -17.73 -8.48
C LEU A 786 8.54 -17.33 -8.23
N SER A 787 9.34 -17.17 -9.28
CA SER A 787 10.75 -16.75 -9.20
C SER A 787 10.97 -15.31 -8.70
N LYS A 788 9.91 -14.49 -8.62
CA LYS A 788 9.99 -13.06 -8.28
C LYS A 788 9.04 -12.63 -7.16
N SER A 789 8.22 -13.52 -6.61
CA SER A 789 7.32 -13.21 -5.50
C SER A 789 8.02 -13.43 -4.16
N SER A 790 7.79 -12.52 -3.23
CA SER A 790 8.19 -12.65 -1.83
C SER A 790 7.00 -12.91 -0.90
N SER A 791 5.77 -12.87 -1.43
CA SER A 791 4.50 -12.93 -0.68
C SER A 791 3.75 -14.26 -0.86
N LEU A 792 3.81 -14.86 -2.06
CA LEU A 792 2.98 -16.01 -2.40
C LEU A 792 3.44 -17.28 -1.68
N LYS A 793 2.60 -17.77 -0.77
CA LYS A 793 2.79 -18.94 0.10
C LYS A 793 1.90 -20.11 -0.30
N GLU A 794 0.67 -19.86 -0.74
CA GLU A 794 -0.26 -20.89 -1.20
C GLU A 794 -0.60 -20.70 -2.69
N LEU A 795 -0.47 -21.77 -3.48
CA LEU A 795 -0.91 -21.81 -4.87
C LEU A 795 -1.75 -23.06 -5.12
N ASP A 796 -3.00 -22.84 -5.54
CA ASP A 796 -3.93 -23.89 -5.92
C ASP A 796 -4.27 -23.79 -7.41
N LEU A 797 -3.86 -24.80 -8.17
CA LEU A 797 -4.10 -24.94 -9.60
C LEU A 797 -4.97 -26.17 -9.90
N SER A 798 -5.65 -26.73 -8.90
CA SER A 798 -6.42 -27.97 -9.03
C SER A 798 -7.45 -27.88 -10.17
N TYR A 799 -7.69 -29.02 -10.84
CA TYR A 799 -8.68 -29.18 -11.90
C TYR A 799 -8.42 -28.33 -13.16
N ASN A 800 -7.15 -28.02 -13.44
CA ASN A 800 -6.71 -27.41 -14.71
C ASN A 800 -5.94 -28.42 -15.56
N ASN A 801 -6.10 -28.32 -16.88
CA ASN A 801 -5.40 -29.20 -17.83
C ASN A 801 -3.95 -28.73 -18.08
N LEU A 802 -3.09 -28.96 -17.08
CA LEU A 802 -1.68 -28.54 -17.11
C LEU A 802 -0.78 -29.54 -17.85
N HIS A 803 -1.08 -30.84 -17.69
CA HIS A 803 -0.22 -31.96 -18.07
C HIS A 803 1.20 -31.91 -17.45
N ASP A 804 1.98 -32.98 -17.68
CA ASP A 804 3.42 -33.01 -17.37
C ASP A 804 4.20 -31.84 -17.99
N SER A 805 3.73 -31.32 -19.12
CA SER A 805 4.38 -30.20 -19.82
C SER A 805 4.25 -28.87 -19.06
N GLY A 806 3.11 -28.64 -18.40
CA GLY A 806 2.86 -27.46 -17.58
C GLY A 806 3.75 -27.43 -16.35
N ILE A 807 3.77 -28.53 -15.57
CA ILE A 807 4.63 -28.66 -14.38
C ILE A 807 6.11 -28.51 -14.76
N ARG A 808 6.57 -29.18 -15.82
CA ARG A 808 7.94 -29.05 -16.32
C ARG A 808 8.29 -27.61 -16.68
N THR A 809 7.36 -26.86 -17.30
CA THR A 809 7.59 -25.47 -17.71
C THR A 809 7.52 -24.50 -16.52
N MET A 810 6.65 -24.77 -15.54
CA MET A 810 6.50 -23.95 -14.34
C MET A 810 7.75 -24.01 -13.45
N PHE A 811 8.35 -25.20 -13.32
CA PHE A 811 9.45 -25.48 -12.40
C PHE A 811 10.82 -25.69 -13.07
N ALA A 812 10.96 -25.33 -14.36
CA ALA A 812 12.23 -25.46 -15.09
C ALA A 812 13.36 -24.63 -14.49
N ASP A 813 13.08 -23.36 -14.14
CA ASP A 813 14.09 -22.36 -13.78
C ASP A 813 14.10 -22.00 -12.27
N LEU A 814 13.37 -22.75 -11.43
CA LEU A 814 13.13 -22.44 -10.01
C LEU A 814 14.21 -22.97 -9.05
N GLU A 815 15.48 -22.86 -9.42
CA GLU A 815 16.60 -23.30 -8.56
C GLU A 815 16.93 -22.35 -7.40
N LYS A 816 16.38 -21.12 -7.39
CA LYS A 816 16.67 -20.10 -6.37
C LYS A 816 15.43 -19.30 -5.96
N ASN A 817 15.19 -19.21 -4.64
CA ASN A 817 14.14 -18.42 -3.98
C ASN A 817 12.68 -18.84 -4.27
N PHE A 818 12.31 -20.05 -3.82
CA PHE A 818 10.92 -20.53 -3.83
C PHE A 818 10.35 -20.55 -2.40
N LYS A 819 9.43 -19.63 -2.08
CA LYS A 819 8.83 -19.47 -0.73
C LYS A 819 7.43 -20.08 -0.58
N LEU A 820 7.06 -21.02 -1.46
CA LEU A 820 5.75 -21.65 -1.41
C LEU A 820 5.70 -22.66 -0.24
N GLU A 821 4.65 -22.58 0.55
CA GLU A 821 4.36 -23.46 1.69
C GLU A 821 3.31 -24.52 1.32
N VAL A 822 2.40 -24.18 0.39
CA VAL A 822 1.32 -25.07 -0.08
C VAL A 822 1.20 -25.06 -1.60
N LEU A 823 1.23 -26.26 -2.20
CA LEU A 823 0.98 -26.48 -3.62
C LEU A 823 -0.13 -27.51 -3.80
N ARG A 824 -1.22 -27.12 -4.48
CA ARG A 824 -2.32 -28.04 -4.83
C ARG A 824 -2.45 -28.17 -6.35
N LEU A 825 -2.41 -29.42 -6.82
CA LEU A 825 -2.43 -29.85 -8.21
C LEU A 825 -3.39 -31.04 -8.40
N ASN A 826 -4.47 -31.08 -7.61
CA ASN A 826 -5.44 -32.16 -7.63
C ASN A 826 -6.16 -32.18 -8.99
N GLY A 827 -6.21 -33.33 -9.67
CA GLY A 827 -6.89 -33.47 -10.98
C GLY A 827 -6.31 -32.61 -12.11
N CYS A 828 -4.98 -32.60 -12.27
CA CYS A 828 -4.26 -31.76 -13.25
C CYS A 828 -3.74 -32.51 -14.49
N GLU A 829 -4.23 -33.73 -14.73
CA GLU A 829 -3.79 -34.63 -15.82
C GLU A 829 -2.26 -34.92 -15.77
N LEU A 830 -1.72 -35.11 -14.55
CA LEU A 830 -0.30 -35.36 -14.28
C LEU A 830 0.04 -36.86 -14.22
N SER A 831 1.28 -37.20 -14.61
CA SER A 831 1.85 -38.55 -14.43
C SER A 831 3.07 -38.55 -13.50
N TRP A 832 3.69 -39.72 -13.29
CA TRP A 832 4.98 -39.85 -12.60
C TRP A 832 6.09 -38.93 -13.13
N ARG A 833 6.02 -38.47 -14.39
CA ARG A 833 7.00 -37.53 -14.96
C ARG A 833 6.93 -36.15 -14.29
N SER A 834 5.75 -35.72 -13.86
CA SER A 834 5.58 -34.52 -13.03
C SER A 834 6.25 -34.69 -11.68
N CYS A 835 6.08 -35.84 -11.03
CA CYS A 835 6.73 -36.14 -9.74
C CYS A 835 8.27 -36.09 -9.85
N LYS A 836 8.85 -36.56 -10.97
CA LYS A 836 10.29 -36.38 -11.24
C LYS A 836 10.72 -34.92 -11.31
N THR A 837 9.86 -34.01 -11.78
CA THR A 837 10.14 -32.56 -11.77
C THR A 837 10.01 -32.00 -10.35
N LEU A 838 8.91 -32.30 -9.65
CA LEU A 838 8.64 -31.85 -8.29
C LEU A 838 9.72 -32.31 -7.30
N SER A 839 10.28 -33.52 -7.47
CA SER A 839 11.39 -34.02 -6.65
C SER A 839 12.60 -33.07 -6.61
N ARG A 840 12.89 -32.37 -7.73
CA ARG A 840 13.99 -31.39 -7.79
C ARG A 840 13.68 -30.12 -7.01
N VAL A 841 12.42 -29.68 -7.04
CA VAL A 841 11.93 -28.53 -6.25
C VAL A 841 12.03 -28.86 -4.76
N LEU A 842 11.57 -30.04 -4.38
CA LEU A 842 11.65 -30.56 -3.00
C LEU A 842 13.09 -30.77 -2.51
N SER A 843 14.02 -31.14 -3.40
CA SER A 843 15.46 -31.30 -3.11
C SER A 843 16.24 -29.98 -3.10
N SER A 844 15.58 -28.82 -3.27
CA SER A 844 16.23 -27.52 -3.17
C SER A 844 16.43 -27.14 -1.72
N GLN A 845 17.65 -26.71 -1.35
CA GLN A 845 17.95 -26.13 -0.03
C GLN A 845 17.09 -24.89 0.30
N SER A 846 16.42 -24.30 -0.69
CA SER A 846 15.51 -23.16 -0.51
C SER A 846 14.02 -23.54 -0.44
N SER A 847 13.69 -24.84 -0.50
CA SER A 847 12.30 -25.30 -0.42
C SER A 847 11.69 -25.04 0.96
N THR A 848 10.51 -24.44 0.97
CA THR A 848 9.67 -24.23 2.17
C THR A 848 8.37 -25.04 2.11
N LEU A 849 8.24 -25.97 1.16
CA LEU A 849 6.96 -26.62 0.88
C LEU A 849 6.60 -27.60 2.01
N GLU A 850 5.47 -27.36 2.67
CA GLU A 850 4.96 -28.19 3.76
C GLU A 850 3.77 -29.06 3.33
N VAL A 851 3.00 -28.61 2.33
CA VAL A 851 1.79 -29.28 1.84
C VAL A 851 1.87 -29.49 0.33
N LEU A 852 1.73 -30.74 -0.09
CA LEU A 852 1.66 -31.14 -1.50
C LEU A 852 0.42 -32.01 -1.73
N ASP A 853 -0.53 -31.48 -2.51
CA ASP A 853 -1.77 -32.17 -2.88
C ASP A 853 -1.73 -32.55 -4.36
N LEU A 854 -1.67 -33.86 -4.64
CA LEU A 854 -1.60 -34.44 -5.98
C LEU A 854 -2.79 -35.38 -6.28
N ASN A 855 -3.87 -35.31 -5.50
CA ASN A 855 -5.01 -36.22 -5.60
C ASN A 855 -5.58 -36.30 -7.04
N ASN A 856 -6.20 -37.42 -7.41
CA ASN A 856 -6.90 -37.64 -8.68
C ASN A 856 -6.04 -37.38 -9.94
N ASN A 857 -4.76 -37.75 -9.91
CA ASN A 857 -3.86 -37.73 -11.07
C ASN A 857 -3.38 -39.15 -11.39
N GLU A 858 -3.21 -39.52 -12.67
CA GLU A 858 -2.75 -40.85 -13.09
C GLU A 858 -1.23 -41.05 -12.87
N LEU A 859 -0.83 -41.02 -11.60
CA LEU A 859 0.56 -41.00 -11.19
C LEU A 859 1.23 -42.37 -11.32
N THR A 860 0.56 -43.46 -10.95
CA THR A 860 1.09 -44.84 -10.83
C THR A 860 2.20 -45.01 -9.79
N ASP A 861 2.53 -46.25 -9.41
CA ASP A 861 3.52 -46.57 -8.37
C ASP A 861 4.92 -45.95 -8.61
N LEU A 862 5.30 -45.74 -9.88
CA LEU A 862 6.54 -45.04 -10.25
C LEU A 862 6.64 -43.64 -9.65
N ALA A 863 5.52 -42.93 -9.49
CA ALA A 863 5.51 -41.56 -8.99
C ALA A 863 6.04 -41.44 -7.57
N VAL A 864 5.65 -42.37 -6.68
CA VAL A 864 6.12 -42.42 -5.29
C VAL A 864 7.64 -42.61 -5.26
N THR A 865 8.16 -43.54 -6.08
CA THR A 865 9.60 -43.77 -6.23
C THR A 865 10.33 -42.49 -6.69
N TYR A 866 9.84 -41.81 -7.73
CA TYR A 866 10.47 -40.59 -8.23
C TYR A 866 10.34 -39.39 -7.29
N LEU A 867 9.25 -39.29 -6.52
CA LEU A 867 9.00 -38.16 -5.62
C LEU A 867 9.89 -38.24 -4.37
N PHE A 868 10.02 -39.42 -3.77
CA PHE A 868 10.60 -39.56 -2.43
C PHE A 868 12.03 -40.10 -2.38
N THR A 869 12.42 -41.04 -3.23
CA THR A 869 13.77 -41.65 -3.18
C THR A 869 14.92 -40.61 -3.22
N PRO A 870 14.84 -39.52 -4.02
CA PRO A 870 15.87 -38.47 -3.99
C PRO A 870 15.98 -37.72 -2.65
N LEU A 871 14.90 -37.69 -1.87
CA LEU A 871 14.75 -36.88 -0.65
C LEU A 871 15.20 -37.60 0.62
N GLU A 872 15.39 -38.93 0.60
CA GLU A 872 15.82 -39.69 1.80
C GLU A 872 17.16 -39.17 2.40
N SER A 873 18.01 -38.59 1.54
CA SER A 873 19.33 -38.04 1.91
C SER A 873 19.33 -36.59 2.42
N GLN A 874 18.18 -35.91 2.48
CA GLN A 874 18.08 -34.49 2.85
C GLN A 874 16.88 -34.24 3.77
N LEU A 875 16.97 -33.24 4.65
CA LEU A 875 15.84 -32.85 5.51
C LEU A 875 14.68 -32.31 4.65
N CYS A 876 13.57 -33.03 4.61
CA CYS A 876 12.38 -32.66 3.85
C CYS A 876 11.38 -31.89 4.71
N THR A 877 10.89 -30.75 4.21
CA THR A 877 9.92 -29.89 4.91
C THR A 877 8.48 -30.37 4.82
N LEU A 878 8.18 -31.37 3.99
CA LEU A 878 6.82 -31.87 3.79
C LEU A 878 6.22 -32.48 5.07
N LYS A 879 5.05 -31.96 5.44
CA LYS A 879 4.22 -32.41 6.57
C LYS A 879 2.93 -33.07 6.09
N ILE A 880 2.36 -32.61 4.98
CA ILE A 880 1.10 -33.11 4.42
C ILE A 880 1.34 -33.53 2.98
N VAL A 881 1.07 -34.80 2.67
CA VAL A 881 1.07 -35.32 1.30
C VAL A 881 -0.26 -35.99 1.00
N ARG A 882 -0.85 -35.65 -0.15
CA ARG A 882 -2.07 -36.29 -0.63
C ARG A 882 -1.85 -36.90 -2.01
N LEU A 883 -2.13 -38.20 -2.09
CA LEU A 883 -1.96 -39.08 -3.24
C LEU A 883 -3.20 -39.98 -3.40
N GLY A 884 -4.36 -39.53 -2.97
CA GLY A 884 -5.63 -40.23 -3.10
C GLY A 884 -6.11 -40.26 -4.56
N GLY A 885 -6.64 -41.41 -5.01
CA GLY A 885 -7.11 -41.60 -6.38
C GLY A 885 -5.99 -41.50 -7.43
N CYS A 886 -4.76 -41.90 -7.09
CA CYS A 886 -3.57 -41.72 -7.92
C CYS A 886 -3.13 -42.96 -8.70
N SER A 887 -3.99 -43.97 -8.79
CA SER A 887 -3.72 -45.29 -9.38
C SER A 887 -2.50 -45.97 -8.76
N LEU A 888 -2.34 -45.85 -7.43
CA LEU A 888 -1.32 -46.56 -6.67
C LEU A 888 -1.79 -47.98 -6.32
N SER A 889 -0.85 -48.92 -6.31
CA SER A 889 -1.04 -50.31 -5.90
C SER A 889 -0.23 -50.65 -4.65
N ASN A 890 -0.19 -51.93 -4.26
CA ASN A 890 0.66 -52.40 -3.18
C ASN A 890 2.17 -52.20 -3.44
N GLU A 891 2.60 -51.98 -4.69
CA GLU A 891 4.02 -51.75 -5.02
C GLU A 891 4.55 -50.43 -4.44
N SER A 892 3.75 -49.34 -4.50
CA SER A 892 4.10 -48.05 -3.88
C SER A 892 4.34 -48.11 -2.36
N CYS A 893 3.76 -49.10 -1.68
CA CYS A 893 3.73 -49.17 -0.22
C CYS A 893 5.09 -49.49 0.41
N GLU A 894 6.00 -50.15 -0.33
CA GLU A 894 7.38 -50.39 0.13
C GLU A 894 8.15 -49.06 0.22
N ALA A 895 8.10 -48.24 -0.83
CA ALA A 895 8.73 -46.92 -0.86
C ALA A 895 8.12 -45.98 0.20
N LEU A 896 6.79 -45.96 0.36
CA LEU A 896 6.13 -45.19 1.42
C LEU A 896 6.53 -45.67 2.82
N ALA A 897 6.71 -46.98 3.03
CA ALA A 897 7.19 -47.51 4.31
C ALA A 897 8.65 -47.08 4.61
N SER A 898 9.52 -46.98 3.60
CA SER A 898 10.87 -46.39 3.73
C SER A 898 10.79 -44.93 4.19
N VAL A 899 9.96 -44.12 3.53
CA VAL A 899 9.74 -42.69 3.85
C VAL A 899 9.26 -42.49 5.28
N LEU A 900 8.24 -43.24 5.71
CA LEU A 900 7.72 -43.21 7.09
C LEU A 900 8.76 -43.68 8.12
N SER A 901 9.71 -44.52 7.71
CA SER A 901 10.77 -45.04 8.58
C SER A 901 11.99 -44.13 8.69
N CYS A 902 12.06 -43.04 7.92
CA CYS A 902 13.27 -42.24 7.72
C CYS A 902 13.24 -40.89 8.46
N GLN A 903 14.27 -40.64 9.28
CA GLN A 903 14.45 -39.45 10.13
C GLN A 903 14.41 -38.12 9.35
N SER A 904 14.76 -38.16 8.06
CA SER A 904 14.74 -37.02 7.14
C SER A 904 13.35 -36.43 6.89
N PHE A 905 12.28 -37.20 7.16
CA PHE A 905 10.90 -36.77 6.99
C PHE A 905 10.21 -36.45 8.32
N SER A 906 9.31 -35.47 8.28
CA SER A 906 8.39 -35.15 9.39
C SER A 906 6.95 -35.08 8.91
N MET A 907 6.53 -36.09 8.16
CA MET A 907 5.16 -36.23 7.67
C MET A 907 4.19 -36.44 8.84
N ILE A 908 3.12 -35.67 8.84
CA ILE A 908 2.06 -35.62 9.85
C ILE A 908 0.73 -36.15 9.27
N GLU A 909 0.43 -35.84 8.01
CA GLU A 909 -0.77 -36.29 7.29
C GLU A 909 -0.38 -36.97 5.97
N LEU A 910 -0.92 -38.16 5.75
CA LEU A 910 -0.78 -38.94 4.51
C LEU A 910 -2.17 -39.40 4.05
N ASP A 911 -2.62 -38.89 2.91
CA ASP A 911 -3.85 -39.30 2.25
C ASP A 911 -3.54 -40.23 1.08
N LEU A 912 -4.01 -41.47 1.16
CA LEU A 912 -3.89 -42.51 0.14
C LEU A 912 -5.27 -43.05 -0.29
N ASN A 913 -6.35 -42.32 0.00
CA ASN A 913 -7.72 -42.75 -0.27
C ASN A 913 -7.91 -43.23 -1.72
N ASN A 914 -8.82 -44.17 -1.93
CA ASN A 914 -9.29 -44.63 -3.24
C ASN A 914 -8.20 -45.26 -4.15
N ASN A 915 -7.03 -45.63 -3.60
CA ASN A 915 -6.00 -46.44 -4.27
C ASN A 915 -6.14 -47.93 -3.91
N ASP A 916 -5.92 -48.84 -4.85
CA ASP A 916 -6.17 -50.28 -4.68
C ASP A 916 -4.97 -50.99 -4.00
N LEU A 917 -4.59 -50.50 -2.81
CA LEU A 917 -3.42 -50.95 -2.03
C LEU A 917 -3.55 -52.36 -1.44
N GLN A 918 -4.78 -52.79 -1.15
CA GLN A 918 -5.11 -54.11 -0.59
C GLN A 918 -4.44 -54.42 0.77
N ASP A 919 -4.70 -55.61 1.31
CA ASP A 919 -4.09 -56.09 2.56
C ASP A 919 -2.55 -56.15 2.50
N SER A 920 -1.97 -56.42 1.32
CA SER A 920 -0.52 -56.55 1.11
C SER A 920 0.20 -55.21 1.21
N GLY A 921 -0.30 -54.17 0.55
CA GLY A 921 0.23 -52.81 0.65
C GLY A 921 0.10 -52.26 2.07
N VAL A 922 -1.05 -52.48 2.70
CA VAL A 922 -1.28 -52.10 4.11
C VAL A 922 -0.33 -52.82 5.08
N ALA A 923 0.04 -54.08 4.83
CA ALA A 923 1.03 -54.78 5.62
C ALA A 923 2.44 -54.15 5.52
N LEU A 924 2.83 -53.68 4.33
CA LEU A 924 4.09 -52.93 4.13
C LEU A 924 4.06 -51.58 4.83
N LEU A 925 3.00 -50.78 4.63
CA LEU A 925 2.81 -49.50 5.35
C LEU A 925 2.83 -49.68 6.87
N SER A 926 2.21 -50.75 7.37
CA SER A 926 2.20 -51.11 8.80
C SER A 926 3.60 -51.43 9.35
N CYS A 927 4.57 -51.79 8.51
CA CYS A 927 5.96 -51.93 8.93
C CYS A 927 6.63 -50.55 9.13
N GLY A 928 6.37 -49.60 8.22
CA GLY A 928 6.86 -48.22 8.36
C GLY A 928 6.25 -47.47 9.55
N LEU A 929 4.94 -47.66 9.79
CA LEU A 929 4.23 -47.08 10.95
C LEU A 929 4.76 -47.56 12.31
N LYS A 930 5.43 -48.72 12.37
CA LYS A 930 6.08 -49.26 13.58
C LYS A 930 7.47 -48.67 13.84
N SER A 931 8.02 -47.89 12.91
CA SER A 931 9.32 -47.26 13.10
C SER A 931 9.23 -46.18 14.18
N PRO A 932 10.17 -46.11 15.15
CA PRO A 932 10.21 -45.02 16.12
C PRO A 932 10.57 -43.66 15.50
N GLN A 933 10.88 -43.62 14.19
CA GLN A 933 11.12 -42.39 13.43
C GLN A 933 9.81 -41.84 12.81
N CYS A 934 8.75 -42.65 12.72
CA CYS A 934 7.47 -42.27 12.14
C CYS A 934 6.74 -41.26 13.04
N LYS A 935 6.39 -40.09 12.48
CA LYS A 935 5.67 -38.99 13.17
C LYS A 935 4.24 -38.80 12.68
N LEU A 936 3.73 -39.74 11.88
CA LEU A 936 2.44 -39.62 11.22
C LEU A 936 1.30 -39.62 12.26
N GLU A 937 0.49 -38.55 12.26
CA GLU A 937 -0.68 -38.43 13.14
C GLU A 937 -1.99 -38.72 12.40
N THR A 938 -2.07 -38.51 11.08
CA THR A 938 -3.27 -38.73 10.27
C THR A 938 -2.96 -39.61 9.06
N LEU A 939 -3.70 -40.71 8.92
CA LEU A 939 -3.61 -41.64 7.79
C LEU A 939 -5.00 -41.91 7.22
N SER A 940 -5.18 -41.63 5.93
CA SER A 940 -6.45 -41.89 5.22
C SER A 940 -6.27 -43.02 4.22
N LEU A 941 -7.02 -44.10 4.41
CA LEU A 941 -7.03 -45.35 3.64
C LEU A 941 -8.46 -45.74 3.24
N SER A 942 -9.34 -44.76 3.06
CA SER A 942 -10.72 -44.95 2.61
C SER A 942 -10.73 -45.61 1.23
N GLY A 943 -11.60 -46.59 1.00
CA GLY A 943 -11.76 -47.19 -0.33
C GLY A 943 -10.55 -47.96 -0.89
N CYS A 944 -9.65 -48.46 -0.04
CA CYS A 944 -8.38 -49.09 -0.41
C CYS A 944 -8.41 -50.63 -0.56
N LEU A 945 -9.60 -51.23 -0.70
CA LEU A 945 -9.82 -52.69 -0.78
C LEU A 945 -9.30 -53.48 0.44
N ILE A 946 -9.35 -52.88 1.63
CA ILE A 946 -8.78 -53.44 2.86
C ILE A 946 -9.74 -54.44 3.50
N THR A 947 -9.22 -55.62 3.90
CA THR A 947 -9.97 -56.65 4.63
C THR A 947 -9.55 -56.76 6.09
N LYS A 948 -10.18 -57.68 6.84
CA LYS A 948 -9.74 -58.09 8.18
C LYS A 948 -8.24 -58.39 8.32
N LYS A 949 -7.53 -58.79 7.25
CA LYS A 949 -6.07 -59.03 7.30
C LYS A 949 -5.28 -57.72 7.38
N GLY A 950 -5.57 -56.73 6.53
CA GLY A 950 -4.96 -55.41 6.61
C GLY A 950 -5.30 -54.70 7.92
N CYS A 951 -6.53 -54.85 8.42
CA CYS A 951 -6.91 -54.36 9.75
C CYS A 951 -6.06 -54.97 10.88
N ALA A 952 -5.69 -56.25 10.80
CA ALA A 952 -4.79 -56.89 11.77
C ALA A 952 -3.37 -56.30 11.72
N SER A 953 -2.85 -56.01 10.52
CA SER A 953 -1.56 -55.32 10.35
C SER A 953 -1.57 -53.92 10.96
N LEU A 954 -2.63 -53.13 10.71
CA LEU A 954 -2.80 -51.79 11.27
C LEU A 954 -2.99 -51.80 12.79
N SER A 955 -3.84 -52.70 13.32
CA SER A 955 -4.02 -52.89 14.78
C SER A 955 -2.68 -53.23 15.46
N SER A 956 -1.86 -54.08 14.83
CA SER A 956 -0.49 -54.38 15.29
C SER A 956 0.47 -53.18 15.23
N ALA A 957 0.28 -52.24 14.29
CA ALA A 957 1.05 -50.99 14.24
C ALA A 957 0.58 -49.98 15.29
N LEU A 958 -0.72 -49.84 15.51
CA LEU A 958 -1.30 -48.99 16.56
C LEU A 958 -0.84 -49.39 17.97
N SER A 959 -0.66 -50.69 18.20
CA SER A 959 -0.19 -51.27 19.47
C SER A 959 1.35 -51.20 19.64
N SER A 960 2.07 -50.65 18.66
CA SER A 960 3.52 -50.42 18.79
C SER A 960 3.82 -49.13 19.57
N ASN A 961 4.96 -49.08 20.26
CA ASN A 961 5.32 -47.95 21.11
C ASN A 961 6.69 -47.39 20.70
N PRO A 962 6.79 -46.11 20.24
CA PRO A 962 5.71 -45.13 20.17
C PRO A 962 4.88 -45.21 18.87
N SER A 963 3.56 -45.35 18.98
CA SER A 963 2.62 -45.01 17.92
C SER A 963 2.24 -43.54 18.03
N HIS A 964 2.35 -42.79 16.93
CA HIS A 964 1.99 -41.38 16.84
C HIS A 964 0.60 -41.14 16.21
N LEU A 965 -0.05 -42.19 15.69
CA LEU A 965 -1.27 -42.06 14.91
C LEU A 965 -2.47 -41.67 15.78
N ARG A 966 -3.12 -40.56 15.44
CA ARG A 966 -4.31 -39.98 16.08
C ARG A 966 -5.58 -40.16 15.27
N LYS A 967 -5.48 -40.16 13.94
CA LYS A 967 -6.63 -40.26 13.03
C LYS A 967 -6.38 -41.34 11.98
N LEU A 968 -7.32 -42.27 11.86
CA LEU A 968 -7.30 -43.34 10.87
C LEU A 968 -8.66 -43.40 10.17
N ASP A 969 -8.68 -43.12 8.85
CA ASP A 969 -9.88 -43.30 8.03
C ASP A 969 -9.79 -44.62 7.25
N LEU A 970 -10.68 -45.54 7.55
CA LEU A 970 -10.84 -46.84 6.88
C LEU A 970 -12.26 -47.00 6.28
N SER A 971 -12.97 -45.89 6.07
CA SER A 971 -14.30 -45.88 5.46
C SER A 971 -14.30 -46.55 4.08
N TYR A 972 -15.45 -47.03 3.62
CA TYR A 972 -15.59 -47.68 2.30
C TYR A 972 -14.64 -48.88 2.07
N ASN A 973 -14.24 -49.62 3.11
CA ASN A 973 -13.48 -50.87 3.03
C ASN A 973 -14.33 -52.09 3.49
N HIS A 974 -13.69 -53.25 3.69
CA HIS A 974 -14.32 -54.45 4.25
C HIS A 974 -13.57 -55.00 5.50
N PRO A 975 -13.48 -54.24 6.61
CA PRO A 975 -12.83 -54.70 7.85
C PRO A 975 -13.47 -55.98 8.42
N GLY A 976 -14.78 -56.17 8.21
CA GLY A 976 -15.58 -57.26 8.76
C GLY A 976 -15.66 -57.24 10.30
N PRO A 977 -16.44 -58.13 10.93
CA PRO A 977 -16.59 -58.17 12.38
C PRO A 977 -15.25 -58.36 13.12
N THR A 978 -14.34 -59.15 12.54
CA THR A 978 -12.99 -59.38 13.09
C THR A 978 -12.16 -58.10 13.09
N GLY A 979 -12.14 -57.33 11.99
CA GLY A 979 -11.39 -56.08 11.92
C GLY A 979 -11.89 -55.02 12.89
N VAL A 980 -13.23 -54.89 13.02
CA VAL A 980 -13.85 -54.02 14.04
C VAL A 980 -13.41 -54.43 15.45
N THR A 981 -13.46 -55.73 15.77
CA THR A 981 -13.06 -56.25 17.08
C THR A 981 -11.57 -55.97 17.39
N LEU A 982 -10.68 -56.11 16.40
CA LEU A 982 -9.26 -55.82 16.55
C LEU A 982 -8.96 -54.34 16.83
N PHE A 983 -9.73 -53.42 16.25
CA PHE A 983 -9.60 -52.00 16.57
C PHE A 983 -10.25 -51.64 17.91
N SER A 984 -11.39 -52.24 18.28
CA SER A 984 -11.98 -52.07 19.61
C SER A 984 -11.05 -52.51 20.73
N ALA A 985 -10.26 -53.58 20.50
CA ALA A 985 -9.23 -54.02 21.44
C ALA A 985 -8.03 -53.06 21.47
N ALA A 986 -7.53 -52.62 20.31
CA ALA A 986 -6.41 -51.66 20.24
C ALA A 986 -6.76 -50.30 20.87
N LEU A 987 -8.01 -49.85 20.77
CA LEU A 987 -8.51 -48.63 21.43
C LEU A 987 -8.62 -48.75 22.97
N GLN A 988 -8.53 -49.96 23.53
CA GLN A 988 -8.46 -50.18 24.98
C GLN A 988 -7.02 -50.22 25.52
N ASP A 989 -6.00 -50.25 24.63
CA ASP A 989 -4.60 -50.21 25.03
C ASP A 989 -4.22 -48.80 25.55
N PRO A 990 -3.71 -48.66 26.79
CA PRO A 990 -3.27 -47.37 27.34
C PRO A 990 -2.14 -46.67 26.55
N HIS A 991 -1.46 -47.38 25.65
CA HIS A 991 -0.43 -46.83 24.78
C HIS A 991 -0.94 -46.39 23.40
N CYS A 992 -2.17 -46.76 23.02
CA CYS A 992 -2.80 -46.30 21.79
C CYS A 992 -3.16 -44.80 21.90
N ARG A 993 -2.83 -44.02 20.87
CA ARG A 993 -3.09 -42.56 20.79
C ARG A 993 -4.17 -42.16 19.79
N LEU A 994 -4.95 -43.13 19.32
CA LEU A 994 -5.92 -42.93 18.25
C LEU A 994 -7.17 -42.19 18.76
N ASP A 995 -7.17 -40.86 18.58
CA ASP A 995 -8.29 -39.96 18.89
C ASP A 995 -9.53 -40.21 18.00
N SER A 996 -9.37 -40.71 16.77
CA SER A 996 -10.46 -40.92 15.82
C SER A 996 -10.21 -42.09 14.86
N LEU A 997 -11.20 -42.99 14.77
CA LEU A 997 -11.26 -44.08 13.81
C LEU A 997 -12.57 -43.99 13.03
N ARG A 998 -12.51 -43.97 11.70
CA ARG A 998 -13.69 -44.02 10.83
C ARG A 998 -13.78 -45.36 10.11
N LEU A 999 -14.96 -45.95 10.11
CA LEU A 999 -15.29 -47.24 9.50
C LEU A 999 -16.62 -47.14 8.72
N ASP A 1000 -16.97 -45.93 8.27
CA ASP A 1000 -18.27 -45.63 7.69
C ASP A 1000 -18.43 -46.28 6.31
N SER A 1001 -19.67 -46.58 5.93
CA SER A 1001 -20.01 -47.12 4.60
C SER A 1001 -19.26 -48.42 4.20
N CYS A 1002 -18.71 -49.17 5.14
CA CYS A 1002 -18.02 -50.45 4.91
C CYS A 1002 -18.99 -51.58 4.49
N GLY A 1003 -18.49 -52.57 3.75
CA GLY A 1003 -19.28 -53.74 3.31
C GLY A 1003 -18.58 -54.59 2.26
N ALA A 1004 -19.13 -55.77 1.93
CA ALA A 1004 -18.51 -56.71 0.99
C ALA A 1004 -18.43 -56.15 -0.44
N GLN A 1005 -19.41 -55.33 -0.84
CA GLN A 1005 -19.44 -54.59 -2.11
C GLN A 1005 -18.21 -53.68 -2.32
N ARG A 1006 -17.50 -53.32 -1.24
CA ARG A 1006 -16.26 -52.52 -1.29
C ARG A 1006 -15.03 -53.29 -1.79
N LEU A 1007 -15.17 -54.60 -2.04
CA LEU A 1007 -14.13 -55.44 -2.63
C LEU A 1007 -14.21 -55.53 -4.16
N LYS A 1008 -15.26 -54.96 -4.79
CA LYS A 1008 -15.30 -54.82 -6.26
C LYS A 1008 -14.18 -53.85 -6.70
N PRO A 1009 -13.49 -54.07 -7.83
CA PRO A 1009 -12.44 -53.16 -8.30
C PRO A 1009 -13.03 -51.87 -8.88
N GLY A 1010 -12.22 -50.81 -8.96
CA GLY A 1010 -12.58 -49.54 -9.61
C GLY A 1010 -13.81 -48.84 -9.00
N LEU A 1011 -14.54 -48.07 -9.81
CA LEU A 1011 -15.68 -47.25 -9.34
C LEU A 1011 -16.86 -48.06 -8.82
N ARG A 1012 -17.00 -49.33 -9.25
CA ARG A 1012 -18.08 -50.23 -8.80
C ARG A 1012 -18.04 -50.53 -7.29
N LYS A 1013 -16.93 -50.26 -6.58
CA LYS A 1013 -16.91 -50.28 -5.10
C LYS A 1013 -17.81 -49.23 -4.46
N TYR A 1014 -18.20 -48.18 -5.18
CA TYR A 1014 -19.13 -47.14 -4.70
C TYR A 1014 -20.56 -47.29 -5.24
N ALA A 1015 -20.88 -48.44 -5.87
CA ALA A 1015 -22.21 -48.72 -6.39
C ALA A 1015 -23.31 -48.38 -5.38
N CYS A 1016 -24.28 -47.58 -5.82
CA CYS A 1016 -25.47 -47.23 -5.05
C CYS A 1016 -26.75 -47.60 -5.80
N GLU A 1017 -27.71 -48.18 -5.09
CA GLU A 1017 -29.04 -48.43 -5.63
C GLU A 1017 -29.83 -47.11 -5.72
N LEU A 1018 -30.43 -46.87 -6.89
CA LEU A 1018 -31.23 -45.70 -7.18
C LEU A 1018 -32.67 -46.09 -7.54
N LYS A 1019 -33.62 -45.25 -7.14
CA LYS A 1019 -35.04 -45.41 -7.45
C LYS A 1019 -35.64 -44.09 -7.91
N MET A 1020 -36.24 -44.10 -9.10
CA MET A 1020 -36.91 -42.94 -9.70
C MET A 1020 -38.16 -42.52 -8.90
N ASP A 1021 -38.44 -41.22 -8.85
CA ASP A 1021 -39.55 -40.65 -8.06
C ASP A 1021 -40.78 -40.34 -8.94
N PRO A 1022 -41.87 -41.15 -8.87
CA PRO A 1022 -43.10 -40.93 -9.62
C PRO A 1022 -43.87 -39.66 -9.21
N ASN A 1023 -43.46 -38.98 -8.15
CA ASN A 1023 -44.01 -37.68 -7.75
C ASN A 1023 -43.31 -36.50 -8.44
N THR A 1024 -42.17 -36.74 -9.12
CA THR A 1024 -41.41 -35.72 -9.85
C THR A 1024 -41.57 -35.83 -11.38
N VAL A 1025 -41.81 -37.04 -11.90
CA VAL A 1025 -41.86 -37.33 -13.33
C VAL A 1025 -42.87 -36.47 -14.09
N HIS A 1026 -42.44 -35.89 -15.21
CA HIS A 1026 -43.31 -35.13 -16.12
C HIS A 1026 -44.46 -36.00 -16.66
N ARG A 1027 -45.61 -35.38 -16.98
CA ARG A 1027 -46.84 -36.11 -17.39
C ARG A 1027 -46.65 -36.92 -18.69
N ASN A 1028 -45.80 -36.45 -19.59
CA ASN A 1028 -45.55 -37.05 -20.91
C ASN A 1028 -44.37 -38.04 -20.86
N LEU A 1029 -44.01 -38.55 -19.68
CA LEU A 1029 -42.97 -39.55 -19.49
C LEU A 1029 -43.56 -40.79 -18.82
N TYR A 1030 -43.41 -41.94 -19.47
CA TYR A 1030 -43.87 -43.21 -18.92
C TYR A 1030 -42.76 -43.87 -18.08
N LEU A 1031 -43.01 -44.08 -16.78
CA LEU A 1031 -42.10 -44.77 -15.86
C LEU A 1031 -42.58 -46.22 -15.64
N THR A 1032 -41.81 -47.18 -16.15
CA THR A 1032 -42.06 -48.61 -15.96
C THR A 1032 -41.66 -49.11 -14.57
N GLU A 1033 -42.19 -50.27 -14.17
CA GLU A 1033 -41.78 -50.96 -12.92
C GLU A 1033 -40.29 -51.34 -12.89
N ASN A 1034 -39.64 -51.43 -14.06
CA ASN A 1034 -38.22 -51.78 -14.22
C ASN A 1034 -37.27 -50.57 -14.19
N ASN A 1035 -37.70 -49.39 -13.73
CA ASN A 1035 -36.94 -48.13 -13.77
C ASN A 1035 -36.47 -47.72 -15.20
N ILE A 1036 -37.22 -48.11 -16.24
CA ILE A 1036 -37.06 -47.57 -17.60
C ILE A 1036 -38.06 -46.43 -17.77
N VAL A 1037 -37.59 -45.31 -18.31
CA VAL A 1037 -38.42 -44.17 -18.72
C VAL A 1037 -38.32 -43.97 -20.22
N THR A 1038 -39.46 -43.77 -20.86
CA THR A 1038 -39.60 -43.47 -22.30
C THR A 1038 -40.43 -42.20 -22.50
N ASP A 1039 -40.22 -41.53 -23.64
CA ASP A 1039 -41.28 -40.71 -24.22
C ASP A 1039 -42.36 -41.61 -24.83
N ASP A 1040 -43.62 -41.26 -24.59
CA ASP A 1040 -44.80 -42.00 -25.05
C ASP A 1040 -45.87 -40.98 -25.50
N ASP A 1041 -46.64 -41.35 -26.53
CA ASP A 1041 -47.62 -40.46 -27.18
C ASP A 1041 -48.96 -40.40 -26.42
N GLU A 1042 -49.18 -41.28 -25.42
CA GLU A 1042 -50.37 -41.27 -24.56
C GLU A 1042 -50.16 -40.41 -23.28
N GLU A 1043 -51.15 -39.56 -22.95
CA GLU A 1043 -51.12 -38.75 -21.72
C GLU A 1043 -51.35 -39.62 -20.46
N TRP A 1044 -50.28 -39.94 -19.74
CA TRP A 1044 -50.36 -40.73 -18.51
C TRP A 1044 -50.88 -39.90 -17.32
N LEU A 1045 -51.99 -40.35 -16.73
CA LEU A 1045 -52.68 -39.71 -15.60
C LEU A 1045 -51.98 -39.93 -14.26
N TYR A 1046 -50.77 -39.38 -14.09
CA TYR A 1046 -50.16 -39.27 -12.76
C TYR A 1046 -50.96 -38.29 -11.87
N PRO A 1047 -51.11 -38.56 -10.55
CA PRO A 1047 -51.71 -37.61 -9.63
C PRO A 1047 -50.95 -36.28 -9.57
N ASP A 1048 -51.70 -35.17 -9.42
CA ASP A 1048 -51.14 -33.84 -9.21
C ASP A 1048 -50.27 -33.84 -7.94
N HIS A 1049 -49.05 -33.29 -8.06
CA HIS A 1049 -48.09 -33.25 -6.97
C HIS A 1049 -47.17 -32.02 -7.09
N SER A 1050 -46.86 -31.35 -5.99
CA SER A 1050 -46.13 -30.07 -6.00
C SER A 1050 -44.66 -30.15 -6.43
N GLU A 1051 -44.08 -31.35 -6.43
CA GLU A 1051 -42.70 -31.61 -6.91
C GLU A 1051 -42.66 -32.08 -8.37
N ARG A 1052 -43.81 -32.16 -9.06
CA ARG A 1052 -43.89 -32.65 -10.44
C ARG A 1052 -43.36 -31.62 -11.43
N PHE A 1053 -42.50 -32.02 -12.36
CA PHE A 1053 -42.08 -31.13 -13.45
C PHE A 1053 -43.24 -30.87 -14.42
N GLU A 1054 -43.49 -29.60 -14.74
CA GLU A 1054 -44.62 -29.18 -15.58
C GLU A 1054 -44.24 -28.91 -17.04
N CYS A 1055 -43.04 -28.38 -17.30
CA CYS A 1055 -42.65 -27.90 -18.63
C CYS A 1055 -41.61 -28.80 -19.32
N TRP A 1056 -40.47 -29.03 -18.68
CA TRP A 1056 -39.43 -29.90 -19.23
C TRP A 1056 -39.68 -31.37 -18.85
N TYR A 1057 -39.46 -32.27 -19.81
CA TYR A 1057 -39.66 -33.71 -19.66
C TYR A 1057 -38.54 -34.30 -18.78
N GLN A 1058 -38.69 -34.16 -17.47
CA GLN A 1058 -37.68 -34.45 -16.46
C GLN A 1058 -38.23 -35.33 -15.34
N LEU A 1059 -37.34 -36.05 -14.65
CA LEU A 1059 -37.62 -36.75 -13.40
C LEU A 1059 -36.39 -36.81 -12.51
N MET A 1060 -36.59 -36.97 -11.20
CA MET A 1060 -35.52 -37.16 -10.22
C MET A 1060 -35.58 -38.55 -9.58
N CYS A 1061 -34.48 -38.99 -9.00
CA CYS A 1061 -34.48 -40.07 -8.03
C CYS A 1061 -34.98 -39.60 -6.66
N THR A 1062 -35.56 -40.53 -5.90
CA THR A 1062 -36.16 -40.29 -4.57
C THR A 1062 -35.15 -39.89 -3.50
N ARG A 1063 -33.91 -40.36 -3.59
CA ARG A 1063 -32.87 -40.22 -2.56
C ARG A 1063 -31.80 -39.19 -2.95
N GLY A 1064 -31.52 -38.27 -2.02
CA GLY A 1064 -30.34 -37.41 -2.08
C GLY A 1064 -29.07 -38.17 -1.71
N LEU A 1065 -28.02 -37.99 -2.49
CA LEU A 1065 -26.72 -38.66 -2.37
C LEU A 1065 -25.71 -37.75 -1.67
N THR A 1066 -24.85 -38.36 -0.86
CA THR A 1066 -23.72 -37.75 -0.15
C THR A 1066 -22.59 -38.78 -0.02
N GLY A 1067 -21.35 -38.32 0.20
CA GLY A 1067 -20.15 -39.18 0.16
C GLY A 1067 -19.80 -39.65 -1.26
N HIS A 1068 -19.24 -40.86 -1.37
CA HIS A 1068 -18.95 -41.51 -2.65
C HIS A 1068 -20.13 -42.37 -3.14
N CYS A 1069 -20.62 -42.09 -4.35
CA CYS A 1069 -21.71 -42.84 -5.00
C CYS A 1069 -21.39 -43.08 -6.49
N TYR A 1070 -21.70 -44.28 -6.99
CA TYR A 1070 -21.56 -44.65 -8.41
C TYR A 1070 -22.82 -45.34 -8.92
N TRP A 1071 -23.25 -45.02 -10.14
CA TRP A 1071 -24.34 -45.71 -10.83
C TRP A 1071 -24.14 -45.72 -12.34
N GLU A 1072 -24.70 -46.73 -13.01
CA GLU A 1072 -24.68 -46.88 -14.47
C GLU A 1072 -26.08 -46.64 -15.06
N VAL A 1073 -26.13 -46.03 -16.24
CA VAL A 1073 -27.35 -45.61 -16.94
C VAL A 1073 -27.25 -46.04 -18.40
N ASP A 1074 -28.20 -46.85 -18.86
CA ASP A 1074 -28.39 -47.18 -20.28
C ASP A 1074 -29.34 -46.15 -20.92
N TRP A 1075 -29.05 -45.71 -22.14
CA TRP A 1075 -29.82 -44.65 -22.81
C TRP A 1075 -30.00 -44.85 -24.32
N SER A 1076 -31.07 -44.27 -24.86
CA SER A 1076 -31.38 -44.21 -26.31
C SER A 1076 -31.82 -42.81 -26.70
N GLY A 1077 -31.48 -42.39 -27.92
CA GLY A 1077 -31.92 -41.12 -28.50
C GLY A 1077 -31.22 -39.89 -27.90
N LEU A 1078 -31.98 -38.86 -27.53
CA LEU A 1078 -31.49 -37.60 -26.98
C LEU A 1078 -31.88 -37.45 -25.50
N VAL A 1079 -30.91 -37.59 -24.60
CA VAL A 1079 -31.16 -37.53 -23.14
C VAL A 1079 -30.13 -36.68 -22.41
N SER A 1080 -30.53 -36.06 -21.29
CA SER A 1080 -29.62 -35.43 -20.33
C SER A 1080 -29.55 -36.29 -19.07
N ILE A 1081 -28.34 -36.67 -18.67
CA ILE A 1081 -28.06 -37.44 -17.44
C ILE A 1081 -27.31 -36.51 -16.48
N GLY A 1082 -27.74 -36.39 -15.23
CA GLY A 1082 -27.04 -35.52 -14.30
C GLY A 1082 -27.48 -35.57 -12.84
N VAL A 1083 -27.10 -34.54 -12.09
CA VAL A 1083 -27.44 -34.35 -10.68
C VAL A 1083 -27.89 -32.91 -10.41
N THR A 1084 -28.73 -32.72 -9.39
CA THR A 1084 -29.27 -31.41 -8.99
C THR A 1084 -29.46 -31.33 -7.48
N TYR A 1085 -29.45 -30.12 -6.91
CA TYR A 1085 -30.08 -29.89 -5.61
C TYR A 1085 -31.60 -30.05 -5.69
N ARG A 1086 -32.23 -30.29 -4.54
CA ARG A 1086 -33.68 -30.55 -4.45
C ARG A 1086 -34.53 -29.35 -4.91
N GLY A 1087 -34.03 -28.13 -4.73
CA GLY A 1087 -34.72 -26.87 -5.04
C GLY A 1087 -34.81 -26.48 -6.52
N ILE A 1088 -34.54 -27.39 -7.47
CA ILE A 1088 -34.72 -27.09 -8.90
C ILE A 1088 -36.18 -26.73 -9.22
N LYS A 1089 -36.36 -25.64 -9.98
CA LYS A 1089 -37.68 -25.09 -10.26
C LYS A 1089 -38.52 -26.07 -11.09
N ARG A 1090 -39.73 -26.39 -10.60
CA ARG A 1090 -40.65 -27.36 -11.22
C ARG A 1090 -41.42 -26.83 -12.43
N SER A 1091 -41.69 -25.52 -12.43
CA SER A 1091 -42.61 -24.84 -13.33
C SER A 1091 -41.97 -23.70 -14.13
N GLY A 1092 -42.57 -23.38 -15.28
CA GLY A 1092 -42.09 -22.39 -16.24
C GLY A 1092 -41.11 -22.95 -17.28
N ASP A 1093 -41.08 -22.28 -18.44
CA ASP A 1093 -40.33 -22.59 -19.66
C ASP A 1093 -38.90 -22.01 -19.70
N GLY A 1094 -38.57 -21.14 -18.74
CA GLY A 1094 -37.25 -20.55 -18.59
C GLY A 1094 -36.13 -21.58 -18.36
N ILE A 1095 -34.90 -21.12 -18.55
CA ILE A 1095 -33.68 -21.93 -18.39
C ILE A 1095 -33.50 -22.44 -16.95
N ASP A 1096 -34.03 -21.72 -15.96
CA ASP A 1096 -33.90 -22.05 -14.53
C ASP A 1096 -34.54 -23.38 -14.11
N SER A 1097 -35.60 -23.82 -14.81
CA SER A 1097 -36.29 -25.10 -14.54
C SER A 1097 -35.66 -26.30 -15.28
N ARG A 1098 -34.65 -26.04 -16.13
CA ARG A 1098 -33.98 -27.04 -16.97
C ARG A 1098 -32.71 -27.56 -16.31
N ILE A 1099 -32.52 -28.87 -16.29
CA ILE A 1099 -31.24 -29.51 -15.92
C ILE A 1099 -30.09 -28.91 -16.75
N GLY A 1100 -28.97 -28.58 -16.09
CA GLY A 1100 -27.80 -27.93 -16.69
C GLY A 1100 -28.01 -26.46 -17.10
N GLY A 1101 -29.25 -25.95 -17.05
CA GLY A 1101 -29.58 -24.55 -17.33
C GLY A 1101 -29.28 -23.62 -16.17
N ASN A 1102 -29.47 -24.09 -14.93
CA ASN A 1102 -29.25 -23.32 -13.70
C ASN A 1102 -27.89 -23.62 -13.06
N ASN A 1103 -27.55 -22.85 -12.02
CA ASN A 1103 -26.34 -23.01 -11.20
C ASN A 1103 -26.44 -24.09 -10.09
N ILE A 1104 -27.54 -24.86 -10.03
CA ILE A 1104 -27.77 -25.90 -9.01
C ILE A 1104 -27.91 -27.31 -9.60
N SER A 1105 -27.62 -27.47 -10.89
CA SER A 1105 -27.63 -28.75 -11.60
C SER A 1105 -26.47 -28.86 -12.59
N TRP A 1106 -26.03 -30.10 -12.81
CA TRP A 1106 -24.88 -30.47 -13.63
C TRP A 1106 -25.27 -31.68 -14.47
N SER A 1107 -25.15 -31.60 -15.80
CA SER A 1107 -25.60 -32.67 -16.69
C SER A 1107 -24.71 -32.91 -17.90
N LEU A 1108 -24.72 -34.15 -18.35
CA LEU A 1108 -24.20 -34.59 -19.62
C LEU A 1108 -25.38 -34.82 -20.58
N ASP A 1109 -25.47 -33.99 -21.61
CA ASP A 1109 -26.31 -34.26 -22.77
C ASP A 1109 -25.65 -35.35 -23.61
N CYS A 1110 -26.39 -36.41 -23.89
CA CYS A 1110 -25.98 -37.58 -24.66
C CYS A 1110 -26.76 -37.60 -25.98
N SER A 1111 -26.04 -37.83 -27.08
CA SER A 1111 -26.59 -37.94 -28.44
C SER A 1111 -25.81 -38.99 -29.24
N ALA A 1112 -26.37 -39.41 -30.38
CA ALA A 1112 -25.71 -40.36 -31.28
C ALA A 1112 -24.38 -39.86 -31.86
N ASP A 1113 -24.15 -38.54 -31.91
CA ASP A 1113 -22.97 -37.95 -32.55
C ASP A 1113 -21.93 -37.43 -31.53
N ASN A 1114 -22.37 -36.93 -30.37
CA ASN A 1114 -21.48 -36.34 -29.35
C ASN A 1114 -22.03 -36.40 -27.92
N TYR A 1115 -21.15 -36.07 -26.97
CA TYR A 1115 -21.51 -35.66 -25.61
C TYR A 1115 -21.31 -34.15 -25.44
N SER A 1116 -22.18 -33.51 -24.65
CA SER A 1116 -22.03 -32.11 -24.27
C SER A 1116 -22.27 -31.93 -22.77
N ALA A 1117 -21.33 -31.30 -22.06
CA ALA A 1117 -21.47 -30.98 -20.64
C ALA A 1117 -22.19 -29.63 -20.47
N TRP A 1118 -23.21 -29.59 -19.59
CA TRP A 1118 -24.03 -28.43 -19.29
C TRP A 1118 -24.04 -28.10 -17.79
N HIS A 1119 -23.78 -26.84 -17.46
CA HIS A 1119 -23.97 -26.26 -16.13
C HIS A 1119 -24.13 -24.74 -16.24
N ASN A 1120 -25.07 -24.15 -15.49
CA ASN A 1120 -25.34 -22.70 -15.48
C ASN A 1120 -25.50 -22.10 -16.90
N ASN A 1121 -26.18 -22.83 -17.79
CA ASN A 1121 -26.37 -22.50 -19.20
C ASN A 1121 -25.08 -22.34 -20.03
N SER A 1122 -23.94 -22.76 -19.48
CA SER A 1122 -22.68 -22.95 -20.21
C SER A 1122 -22.66 -24.34 -20.82
N VAL A 1123 -22.16 -24.45 -22.06
CA VAL A 1123 -22.08 -25.70 -22.82
C VAL A 1123 -20.64 -25.96 -23.23
N ARG A 1124 -20.14 -27.15 -22.94
CA ARG A 1124 -18.87 -27.65 -23.47
C ARG A 1124 -19.13 -28.91 -24.29
N ILE A 1125 -18.99 -28.79 -25.61
CA ILE A 1125 -18.97 -29.94 -26.52
C ILE A 1125 -17.72 -30.77 -26.21
N ILE A 1126 -17.84 -32.09 -26.23
CA ILE A 1126 -16.77 -33.02 -25.87
C ILE A 1126 -16.38 -33.81 -27.11
N ASP A 1127 -15.13 -33.64 -27.56
CA ASP A 1127 -14.53 -34.34 -28.70
C ASP A 1127 -14.20 -35.81 -28.34
N SER A 1128 -15.24 -36.60 -28.02
CA SER A 1128 -15.16 -38.05 -27.86
C SER A 1128 -15.42 -38.73 -29.21
N PRO A 1129 -14.76 -39.85 -29.55
CA PRO A 1129 -15.18 -40.69 -30.66
C PRO A 1129 -16.63 -41.15 -30.43
N ALA A 1130 -17.41 -41.20 -31.52
CA ALA A 1130 -18.85 -41.46 -31.48
C ALA A 1130 -19.23 -42.77 -30.77
N PRO A 1131 -20.45 -42.88 -30.22
CA PRO A 1131 -20.99 -44.15 -29.75
C PRO A 1131 -21.03 -45.19 -30.88
N SER A 1132 -20.46 -46.36 -30.61
CA SER A 1132 -20.52 -47.53 -31.49
C SER A 1132 -21.83 -48.28 -31.24
N THR A 1133 -22.43 -48.81 -32.31
CA THR A 1133 -23.84 -49.26 -32.42
C THR A 1133 -24.32 -50.40 -31.51
N GLU A 1134 -23.55 -50.84 -30.51
CA GLU A 1134 -23.86 -52.04 -29.73
C GLU A 1134 -24.29 -51.78 -28.27
N THR A 1135 -23.80 -50.74 -27.58
CA THR A 1135 -24.28 -50.36 -26.23
C THR A 1135 -24.06 -48.88 -25.90
N ASN A 1136 -25.14 -48.15 -25.55
CA ASN A 1136 -25.10 -46.76 -25.09
C ASN A 1136 -25.22 -46.68 -23.55
N ARG A 1137 -24.08 -46.74 -22.85
CA ARG A 1137 -24.03 -46.71 -21.37
C ARG A 1137 -23.13 -45.62 -20.82
N VAL A 1138 -23.63 -44.90 -19.80
CA VAL A 1138 -22.88 -43.88 -19.04
C VAL A 1138 -22.85 -44.26 -17.56
N GLY A 1139 -21.65 -44.34 -16.98
CA GLY A 1139 -21.44 -44.39 -15.54
C GLY A 1139 -21.27 -42.98 -14.97
N VAL A 1140 -21.89 -42.71 -13.82
CA VAL A 1140 -21.77 -41.45 -13.10
C VAL A 1140 -21.16 -41.72 -11.73
N TYR A 1141 -20.10 -40.99 -11.39
CA TYR A 1141 -19.43 -41.03 -10.09
C TYR A 1141 -19.55 -39.68 -9.41
N LEU A 1142 -20.11 -39.68 -8.20
CA LEU A 1142 -20.17 -38.53 -7.31
C LEU A 1142 -19.16 -38.74 -6.17
N ASP A 1143 -18.25 -37.79 -6.01
CA ASP A 1143 -17.50 -37.57 -4.77
C ASP A 1143 -17.98 -36.25 -4.17
N TRP A 1144 -18.98 -36.35 -3.29
CA TRP A 1144 -19.61 -35.17 -2.69
C TRP A 1144 -18.61 -34.38 -1.83
N SER A 1145 -17.67 -35.08 -1.17
CA SER A 1145 -16.62 -34.50 -0.32
C SER A 1145 -15.54 -33.74 -1.08
N ALA A 1146 -15.10 -34.27 -2.23
CA ALA A 1146 -14.16 -33.58 -3.11
C ALA A 1146 -14.85 -32.49 -3.97
N GLY A 1147 -16.18 -32.50 -4.03
CA GLY A 1147 -16.95 -31.57 -4.83
C GLY A 1147 -16.93 -31.92 -6.32
N THR A 1148 -16.91 -33.21 -6.67
CA THR A 1148 -16.79 -33.64 -8.08
C THR A 1148 -17.91 -34.56 -8.53
N VAL A 1149 -18.39 -34.35 -9.77
CA VAL A 1149 -19.30 -35.26 -10.47
C VAL A 1149 -18.67 -35.62 -11.81
N SER A 1150 -18.28 -36.88 -11.95
CA SER A 1150 -17.56 -37.42 -13.11
C SER A 1150 -18.46 -38.34 -13.92
N PHE A 1151 -18.39 -38.24 -15.25
CA PHE A 1151 -19.10 -39.07 -16.20
C PHE A 1151 -18.12 -39.95 -16.98
N TYR A 1152 -18.49 -41.20 -17.20
CA TYR A 1152 -17.70 -42.20 -17.90
C TYR A 1152 -18.55 -42.92 -18.95
N ARG A 1153 -17.99 -43.17 -20.13
CA ARG A 1153 -18.57 -44.06 -21.13
C ARG A 1153 -18.17 -45.49 -20.76
N ILE A 1154 -19.12 -46.40 -20.64
CA ILE A 1154 -18.83 -47.80 -20.32
C ILE A 1154 -18.77 -48.58 -21.62
N ILE A 1155 -17.62 -49.21 -21.90
CA ILE A 1155 -17.40 -50.07 -23.08
C ILE A 1155 -16.79 -51.37 -22.58
N PHE A 1156 -17.45 -52.51 -22.80
CA PHE A 1156 -17.04 -53.83 -22.28
C PHE A 1156 -16.63 -53.76 -20.79
N ASP A 1157 -17.53 -53.23 -19.95
CA ASP A 1157 -17.34 -52.99 -18.51
C ASP A 1157 -16.17 -52.05 -18.12
N THR A 1158 -15.46 -51.46 -19.09
CA THR A 1158 -14.35 -50.54 -18.85
C THR A 1158 -14.85 -49.08 -18.87
N PRO A 1159 -14.64 -48.30 -17.79
CA PRO A 1159 -15.04 -46.90 -17.74
C PRO A 1159 -14.00 -45.98 -18.39
N THR A 1160 -14.35 -45.36 -19.51
CA THR A 1160 -13.57 -44.31 -20.16
C THR A 1160 -14.10 -42.94 -19.73
N HIS A 1161 -13.25 -42.06 -19.19
CA HIS A 1161 -13.67 -40.72 -18.74
C HIS A 1161 -14.26 -39.88 -19.89
N ILE A 1162 -15.36 -39.16 -19.61
CA ILE A 1162 -16.00 -38.20 -20.52
C ILE A 1162 -15.80 -36.76 -20.01
N HIS A 1163 -16.19 -36.51 -18.76
CA HIS A 1163 -16.18 -35.16 -18.18
C HIS A 1163 -16.17 -35.20 -16.64
N THR A 1164 -15.74 -34.12 -16.01
CA THR A 1164 -15.95 -33.90 -14.57
C THR A 1164 -16.28 -32.45 -14.27
N PHE A 1165 -17.39 -32.24 -13.56
CA PHE A 1165 -17.71 -30.95 -12.96
C PHE A 1165 -17.07 -30.85 -11.58
N HIS A 1166 -16.65 -29.64 -11.22
CA HIS A 1166 -15.98 -29.32 -9.96
C HIS A 1166 -16.74 -28.17 -9.28
N CYS A 1167 -17.37 -28.42 -8.13
CA CYS A 1167 -18.15 -27.44 -7.38
C CYS A 1167 -18.19 -27.77 -5.88
N SER A 1168 -18.22 -26.75 -5.03
CA SER A 1168 -18.41 -26.94 -3.58
C SER A 1168 -19.88 -27.25 -3.27
N PHE A 1169 -20.22 -28.52 -3.13
CA PHE A 1169 -21.59 -28.93 -2.85
C PHE A 1169 -22.03 -28.54 -1.44
N THR A 1170 -23.22 -27.94 -1.33
CA THR A 1170 -23.79 -27.44 -0.06
C THR A 1170 -24.95 -28.29 0.45
N GLU A 1171 -25.57 -29.08 -0.44
CA GLU A 1171 -26.75 -29.91 -0.17
C GLU A 1171 -26.57 -31.32 -0.76
N PRO A 1172 -27.34 -32.32 -0.31
CA PRO A 1172 -27.40 -33.63 -0.97
C PRO A 1172 -27.81 -33.50 -2.44
N LEU A 1173 -27.13 -34.26 -3.30
CA LEU A 1173 -27.35 -34.24 -4.74
C LEU A 1173 -28.30 -35.36 -5.17
N TYR A 1174 -29.30 -35.02 -5.96
CA TYR A 1174 -30.30 -35.94 -6.47
C TYR A 1174 -30.01 -36.23 -7.94
N PRO A 1175 -29.83 -37.51 -8.33
CA PRO A 1175 -29.81 -37.89 -9.74
C PRO A 1175 -31.08 -37.44 -10.46
N ILE A 1176 -30.91 -36.87 -11.64
CA ILE A 1176 -31.97 -36.28 -12.46
C ILE A 1176 -31.72 -36.63 -13.93
N PHE A 1177 -32.82 -36.92 -14.62
CA PHE A 1177 -32.82 -37.30 -16.03
C PHE A 1177 -33.79 -36.41 -16.80
N ARG A 1178 -33.46 -36.14 -18.06
CA ARG A 1178 -34.32 -35.44 -19.01
C ARG A 1178 -34.33 -36.17 -20.34
N ILE A 1179 -35.51 -36.27 -20.95
CA ILE A 1179 -35.68 -36.81 -22.29
C ILE A 1179 -36.00 -35.64 -23.24
N ARG A 1180 -35.37 -35.58 -24.41
CA ARG A 1180 -35.71 -34.61 -25.45
C ARG A 1180 -36.63 -35.27 -26.47
N SER A 1181 -37.92 -34.98 -26.39
CA SER A 1181 -38.84 -35.26 -27.49
C SER A 1181 -38.57 -34.28 -28.63
N GLU A 1182 -37.91 -34.76 -29.68
CA GLU A 1182 -37.91 -34.14 -31.01
C GLU A 1182 -38.76 -35.03 -31.93
N PHE A 1183 -39.65 -34.43 -32.73
CA PHE A 1183 -40.50 -35.14 -33.70
C PHE A 1183 -39.68 -35.71 -34.87
N THR A 1184 -38.86 -36.71 -34.58
CA THR A 1184 -38.03 -37.44 -35.54
C THR A 1184 -38.59 -38.86 -35.70
N TYR A 1185 -39.16 -39.11 -36.88
CA TYR A 1185 -39.86 -40.36 -37.20
C TYR A 1185 -38.98 -41.60 -36.94
N GLY A 1186 -39.30 -42.35 -35.88
CA GLY A 1186 -38.83 -43.72 -35.68
C GLY A 1186 -37.72 -43.95 -34.64
N VAL A 1187 -37.35 -42.97 -33.82
CA VAL A 1187 -36.38 -43.16 -32.71
C VAL A 1187 -37.05 -42.92 -31.36
N TYR A 1188 -37.17 -43.97 -30.55
CA TYR A 1188 -37.65 -43.86 -29.17
C TYR A 1188 -36.52 -43.40 -28.25
N ASN A 1189 -36.78 -42.36 -27.45
CA ASN A 1189 -35.83 -41.86 -26.47
C ASN A 1189 -36.06 -42.57 -25.14
N SER A 1190 -35.00 -43.07 -24.50
CA SER A 1190 -35.15 -43.79 -23.23
C SER A 1190 -33.98 -43.65 -22.29
N VAL A 1191 -34.26 -43.80 -20.99
CA VAL A 1191 -33.29 -43.84 -19.90
C VAL A 1191 -33.63 -45.01 -18.99
N SER A 1192 -32.66 -45.86 -18.68
CA SER A 1192 -32.80 -46.98 -17.75
C SER A 1192 -31.67 -46.97 -16.71
N LEU A 1193 -32.03 -47.18 -15.44
CA LEU A 1193 -31.05 -47.41 -14.38
C LEU A 1193 -30.56 -48.86 -14.44
N CYS A 1194 -29.25 -49.05 -14.63
CA CYS A 1194 -28.65 -50.38 -14.65
C CYS A 1194 -28.69 -51.01 -13.25
N GLN A 1195 -29.16 -52.26 -13.15
CA GLN A 1195 -28.90 -53.06 -11.95
C GLN A 1195 -27.42 -53.44 -11.91
N MET A 1196 -26.75 -53.15 -10.80
CA MET A 1196 -25.38 -53.56 -10.53
C MET A 1196 -25.42 -54.69 -9.52
N ASP A 1197 -25.09 -55.92 -9.93
CA ASP A 1197 -25.39 -57.16 -9.21
C ASP A 1197 -25.16 -57.09 -7.70
N ALA A 1198 -26.22 -57.42 -6.95
CA ALA A 1198 -26.17 -57.66 -5.51
C ALA A 1198 -26.23 -59.17 -5.27
N GLU A 1199 -25.23 -59.69 -4.55
CA GLU A 1199 -25.04 -61.13 -4.23
C GLU A 1199 -24.62 -61.95 -5.48
N ASP A 1200 -23.78 -62.98 -5.41
CA ASP A 1200 -23.30 -63.80 -4.27
C ASP A 1200 -22.20 -63.20 -3.36
#